data_AF-A0A1V5U8Q7-F1
#
_entry.id   AF-A0A1V5U8Q7-F1
#
_cell.length_a   1.000
_cell.length_b   1.000
_cell.length_c   1.000
_cell.angle_alpha   90.00
_cell.angle_beta   90.00
_cell.angle_gamma   90.00
#
_symmetry.space_group_name_H-M   'P 1'
#
loop_
_entity.id
_entity.type
_entity.pdbx_description
1 polymer ?
#
loop_
_entity_poly.entity_id
_entity_poly.type
_entity_poly.pdbx_seq_one_letter_code
_entity_poly.pdbx_strand_id
1 'polypeptide(L)'
;MKEKLKKLISDLNEGLIDREEIVKLSLLTMLAHENILIIGPPGTAKSEIARRLSHVIKNGEYFEYLLTKFTTPEEIFGPLSIKELKEDRFRRNTQGYMPDAKVAFLDEIFKANSSVLNSLLTIINEKIYHNGKEKLKVPLISLVGASNELPAGDDELNAIYDRFIIKLIVDYVNDGDARALFNVRSKEFTIDENNAVTEEELSAIKNDFDEIKIPENIIEAIEEIRSDYKSAFKENKVERISDRKFIKLLNLLKVSAYTNERNEVNYSDLLLLRNCLWNDPKNALKVSDIIVRIVNKNCVEGKKTINAVGKKNTKAAINKGPFKGSGTEHDPYLIENDHDLYSIGNQNFSTAGIYFSQTADIDLSGIQNWDPLPSFGGHYDGGVYKIANLKIANKKIAGLFEKTEKDSTVKNIVLDNVEIYSADTSGGITGINEGTICECSVTGKISSAAKKLNTYSGGIAGENKGNITKCSINGIISSVLTEYYSVSSYSGGITGKNIGNIDHCSVIGEISSESNAQNLSSPRNLACSGGITGSNEGIIHKCLVKAQISSESNECGSYSGGISGYDNTNKISECSVSGDISSITPRKNSGNSGGITGINNGTILNCYLSEASSSKSSGYIRFSGGISINNYGKILNCIVLSKSIEGHQPFRICNDNNRGNSEGILENNYAIDSLEIYKGYSTEDIDKESNPNGANGKSVSKNILTKTFFERDLKWDFDQNWNWDADNNIPVPSAAGYNSGSYEPKKNSVKISQNLLEEQLKENIWL
;
A
#
# COMPACT_ATOMS: atom_id res chain seq x y z
N MET A 1 -7.79 2.65 31.31
CA MET A 1 -7.66 4.04 30.79
C MET A 1 -7.74 4.06 29.27
N LYS A 2 -7.09 3.10 28.60
CA LYS A 2 -6.99 2.99 27.13
C LYS A 2 -8.35 2.97 26.43
N GLU A 3 -9.31 2.19 26.92
CA GLU A 3 -10.66 2.11 26.34
C GLU A 3 -11.45 3.43 26.47
N LYS A 4 -11.27 4.16 27.59
CA LYS A 4 -11.85 5.51 27.77
C LYS A 4 -11.29 6.48 26.73
N LEU A 5 -9.98 6.44 26.48
CA LEU A 5 -9.32 7.29 25.48
C LEU A 5 -9.74 6.95 24.05
N LYS A 6 -9.88 5.67 23.69
CA LYS A 6 -10.40 5.27 22.36
C LYS A 6 -11.81 5.82 22.12
N LYS A 7 -12.68 5.76 23.14
CA LYS A 7 -14.02 6.35 23.07
C LYS A 7 -13.96 7.86 22.87
N LEU A 8 -13.11 8.56 23.65
CA LEU A 8 -12.91 10.00 23.49
C LEU A 8 -12.38 10.37 22.09
N ILE A 9 -11.45 9.60 21.52
CA ILE A 9 -10.97 9.81 20.15
C ILE A 9 -12.11 9.63 19.15
N SER A 10 -12.93 8.60 19.30
CA SER A 10 -14.11 8.37 18.45
C SER A 10 -15.10 9.54 18.52
N ASP A 11 -15.41 10.00 19.74
CA ASP A 11 -16.34 11.11 19.97
C ASP A 11 -15.78 12.40 19.36
N LEU A 12 -14.50 12.73 19.63
CA LEU A 12 -13.85 13.94 19.11
C LEU A 12 -13.78 13.98 17.58
N ASN A 13 -13.72 12.83 16.91
CA ASN A 13 -13.70 12.73 15.45
C ASN A 13 -15.09 12.86 14.80
N GLU A 14 -16.18 12.77 15.56
CA GLU A 14 -17.53 12.81 15.00
C GLU A 14 -17.80 14.15 14.27
N GLY A 15 -18.00 14.10 12.95
CA GLY A 15 -18.23 15.29 12.13
C GLY A 15 -16.97 16.07 11.72
N LEU A 16 -15.77 15.56 12.02
CA LEU A 16 -14.52 16.04 11.41
C LEU A 16 -14.08 15.06 10.31
N ILE A 17 -13.84 15.58 9.10
CA ILE A 17 -13.43 14.78 7.95
C ILE A 17 -11.94 14.98 7.73
N ASP A 18 -11.20 13.87 7.62
CA ASP A 18 -9.76 13.87 7.35
C ASP A 18 -8.95 14.62 8.42
N ARG A 19 -9.32 14.45 9.71
CA ARG A 19 -8.68 15.13 10.86
C ARG A 19 -8.30 14.19 12.01
N GLU A 20 -8.33 12.88 11.78
CA GLU A 20 -8.12 11.87 12.83
C GLU A 20 -6.73 11.99 13.48
N GLU A 21 -5.67 12.14 12.69
CA GLU A 21 -4.30 12.29 13.20
C GLU A 21 -4.16 13.54 14.09
N ILE A 22 -4.75 14.67 13.67
CA ILE A 22 -4.66 15.93 14.41
C ILE A 22 -5.39 15.82 15.75
N VAL A 23 -6.57 15.17 15.77
CA VAL A 23 -7.34 14.94 16.99
C VAL A 23 -6.55 14.04 17.96
N LYS A 24 -6.01 12.91 17.47
CA LYS A 24 -5.18 11.99 18.27
C LYS A 24 -3.98 12.71 18.89
N LEU A 25 -3.19 13.42 18.08
CA LEU A 25 -2.00 14.11 18.56
C LEU A 25 -2.32 15.29 19.48
N SER A 26 -3.41 16.03 19.23
CA SER A 26 -3.82 17.13 20.11
C SER A 26 -4.25 16.62 21.49
N LEU A 27 -4.98 15.50 21.53
CA LEU A 27 -5.36 14.85 22.78
C LEU A 27 -4.13 14.32 23.53
N LEU A 28 -3.21 13.62 22.86
CA LEU A 28 -1.96 13.15 23.46
C LEU A 28 -1.13 14.32 24.04
N THR A 29 -1.00 15.41 23.29
CA THR A 29 -0.31 16.63 23.74
C THR A 29 -0.94 17.19 25.01
N MET A 30 -2.28 17.23 25.06
CA MET A 30 -3.02 17.72 26.22
C MET A 30 -2.81 16.84 27.46
N LEU A 31 -2.85 15.51 27.30
CA LEU A 31 -2.57 14.57 28.39
C LEU A 31 -1.12 14.67 28.89
N ALA A 32 -0.18 15.06 28.02
CA ALA A 32 1.20 15.31 28.37
C ALA A 32 1.46 16.71 28.98
N HIS A 33 0.42 17.54 29.15
CA HIS A 33 0.52 18.95 29.60
C HIS A 33 1.43 19.82 28.71
N GLU A 34 1.53 19.46 27.43
CA GLU A 34 2.32 20.17 26.44
C GLU A 34 1.45 20.98 25.47
N ASN A 35 2.08 21.70 24.56
CA ASN A 35 1.40 22.62 23.63
C ASN A 35 1.62 22.19 22.18
N ILE A 36 0.59 22.34 21.35
CA ILE A 36 0.58 21.94 19.94
C ILE A 36 0.39 23.15 19.02
N LEU A 37 1.07 23.14 17.88
CA LEU A 37 0.93 24.16 16.83
C LEU A 37 0.33 23.55 15.57
N ILE A 38 -0.75 24.16 15.07
CA ILE A 38 -1.45 23.75 13.85
C ILE A 38 -1.27 24.83 12.78
N ILE A 39 -0.59 24.48 11.69
CA ILE A 39 -0.31 25.37 10.56
C ILE A 39 -1.18 24.94 9.37
N GLY A 40 -1.88 25.88 8.75
CA GLY A 40 -2.73 25.58 7.59
C GLY A 40 -3.63 26.76 7.24
N PRO A 41 -4.31 26.75 6.08
CA PRO A 41 -5.14 27.87 5.65
C PRO A 41 -6.37 28.08 6.54
N PRO A 42 -7.05 29.24 6.48
CA PRO A 42 -8.28 29.49 7.23
C PRO A 42 -9.41 28.57 6.76
N GLY A 43 -10.29 28.19 7.68
CA GLY A 43 -11.43 27.30 7.38
C GLY A 43 -11.14 25.80 7.47
N THR A 44 -9.99 25.39 8.02
CA THR A 44 -9.59 23.97 8.16
C THR A 44 -9.97 23.31 9.50
N ALA A 45 -10.94 23.90 10.22
CA ALA A 45 -11.47 23.44 11.51
C ALA A 45 -10.48 23.49 12.70
N LYS A 46 -9.45 24.35 12.66
CA LYS A 46 -8.44 24.50 13.74
C LYS A 46 -9.04 24.91 15.09
N SER A 47 -9.90 25.93 15.11
CA SER A 47 -10.59 26.40 16.33
C SER A 47 -11.57 25.38 16.88
N GLU A 48 -12.23 24.63 15.99
CA GLU A 48 -13.18 23.58 16.37
C GLU A 48 -12.47 22.44 17.13
N ILE A 49 -11.29 22.02 16.69
CA ILE A 49 -10.49 21.00 17.40
C ILE A 49 -10.16 21.48 18.82
N ALA A 50 -9.72 22.72 18.99
CA ALA A 50 -9.38 23.26 20.31
C ALA A 50 -10.60 23.37 21.24
N ARG A 51 -11.75 23.78 20.69
CA ARG A 51 -13.02 23.81 21.43
C ARG A 51 -13.43 22.41 21.89
N ARG A 52 -13.37 21.41 21.01
CA ARG A 52 -13.67 20.01 21.35
C ARG A 52 -12.76 19.45 22.45
N LEU A 53 -11.47 19.79 22.44
CA LEU A 53 -10.53 19.38 23.48
C LEU A 53 -10.89 19.95 24.86
N SER A 54 -11.43 21.18 24.92
CA SER A 54 -11.87 21.77 26.19
C SER A 54 -12.98 20.97 26.87
N HIS A 55 -13.89 20.37 26.08
CA HIS A 55 -14.95 19.49 26.58
C HIS A 55 -14.45 18.15 27.13
N VAL A 56 -13.22 17.74 26.79
CA VAL A 56 -12.61 16.51 27.31
C VAL A 56 -12.29 16.67 28.80
N ILE A 57 -11.93 17.88 29.24
CA ILE A 57 -11.55 18.14 30.63
C ILE A 57 -12.79 18.50 31.43
N LYS A 58 -13.02 17.81 32.54
CA LYS A 58 -14.10 18.15 33.46
C LYS A 58 -13.87 19.55 34.03
N ASN A 59 -14.85 20.44 33.88
CA ASN A 59 -14.71 21.87 34.16
C ASN A 59 -13.49 22.48 33.43
N GLY A 60 -13.32 22.17 32.15
CA GLY A 60 -12.24 22.73 31.32
C GLY A 60 -12.54 24.15 30.89
N GLU A 61 -12.14 25.15 31.69
CA GLU A 61 -12.28 26.55 31.26
C GLU A 61 -11.53 26.78 29.94
N TYR A 62 -12.27 27.22 28.91
CA TYR A 62 -11.76 27.43 27.56
C TYR A 62 -11.59 28.92 27.27
N PHE A 63 -10.42 29.29 26.76
CA PHE A 63 -10.13 30.64 26.28
C PHE A 63 -9.76 30.61 24.80
N GLU A 64 -10.44 31.41 23.98
CA GLU A 64 -10.22 31.52 22.55
C GLU A 64 -9.98 32.98 22.17
N TYR A 65 -8.89 33.25 21.44
CA TYR A 65 -8.57 34.59 20.99
C TYR A 65 -7.78 34.62 19.67
N LEU A 66 -8.11 35.58 18.80
CA LEU A 66 -7.41 35.85 17.54
C LEU A 66 -6.35 36.92 17.73
N LEU A 67 -5.08 36.58 17.56
CA LEU A 67 -3.96 37.48 17.76
C LEU A 67 -3.71 38.38 16.54
N THR A 68 -3.48 39.65 16.81
CA THR A 68 -3.12 40.67 15.82
C THR A 68 -1.92 41.47 16.31
N LYS A 69 -1.32 42.25 15.41
CA LYS A 69 -0.20 43.15 15.76
C LYS A 69 -0.60 44.23 16.78
N PHE A 70 -1.90 44.50 16.91
CA PHE A 70 -2.47 45.51 17.80
C PHE A 70 -3.02 44.93 19.10
N THR A 71 -3.03 43.60 19.26
CA THR A 71 -3.59 42.94 20.44
C THR A 71 -2.89 43.38 21.70
N THR A 72 -3.65 43.86 22.67
CA THR A 72 -3.09 44.39 23.92
C THR A 72 -3.00 43.31 25.01
N PRO A 73 -2.05 43.39 25.96
CA PRO A 73 -2.01 42.48 27.10
C PRO A 73 -3.31 42.42 27.91
N GLU A 74 -4.09 43.50 27.93
CA GLU A 74 -5.41 43.60 28.56
C GLU A 74 -6.43 42.63 27.96
N GLU A 75 -6.39 42.41 26.65
CA GLU A 75 -7.31 41.53 25.93
C GLU A 75 -7.04 40.05 26.22
N ILE A 76 -5.79 39.69 26.50
CA ILE A 76 -5.36 38.29 26.70
C ILE A 76 -5.31 37.93 28.19
N PHE A 77 -4.74 38.81 29.01
CA PHE A 77 -4.47 38.54 30.43
C PHE A 77 -5.42 39.27 31.38
N GLY A 78 -6.32 40.07 30.83
CA GLY A 78 -7.35 40.80 31.57
C GLY A 78 -6.99 42.25 31.90
N PRO A 79 -8.01 43.08 32.16
CA PRO A 79 -7.85 44.52 32.38
C PRO A 79 -7.17 44.81 33.72
N LEU A 80 -6.49 45.95 33.81
CA LEU A 80 -5.95 46.46 35.07
C LEU A 80 -7.07 46.78 36.06
N SER A 81 -6.90 46.37 37.31
CA SER A 81 -7.83 46.68 38.39
C SER A 81 -7.70 48.15 38.78
N ILE A 82 -8.73 48.95 38.46
CA ILE A 82 -8.81 50.37 38.84
C ILE A 82 -8.72 50.54 40.36
N LYS A 83 -9.22 49.58 41.14
CA LYS A 83 -9.17 49.59 42.60
C LYS A 83 -7.74 49.45 43.11
N GLU A 84 -6.96 48.55 42.52
CA GLU A 84 -5.57 48.31 42.96
C GLU A 84 -4.60 49.36 42.44
N LEU A 85 -4.85 49.91 41.25
CA LEU A 85 -4.06 51.01 40.68
C LEU A 85 -4.12 52.27 41.56
N LYS A 86 -5.29 52.55 42.18
CA LYS A 86 -5.45 53.64 43.16
C LYS A 86 -4.62 53.45 44.44
N GLU A 87 -4.15 52.22 44.69
CA GLU A 87 -3.31 51.87 45.83
C GLU A 87 -1.85 51.61 45.40
N ASP A 88 -1.42 52.14 44.25
CA ASP A 88 -0.08 51.97 43.64
C ASP A 88 0.31 50.49 43.38
N ARG A 89 -0.68 49.60 43.23
CA ARG A 89 -0.47 48.18 42.89
C ARG A 89 -0.90 47.90 41.46
N PHE A 90 0.05 47.47 40.63
CA PHE A 90 -0.19 47.05 39.26
C PHE A 90 -0.71 45.60 39.25
N ARG A 91 -2.03 45.40 39.28
CA ARG A 91 -2.66 44.08 39.20
C ARG A 91 -3.78 44.03 38.17
N ARG A 92 -3.84 42.96 37.40
CA ARG A 92 -4.87 42.64 36.42
C ARG A 92 -5.92 41.69 36.99
N ASN A 93 -7.16 41.86 36.55
CA ASN A 93 -8.23 40.90 36.79
C ASN A 93 -8.15 39.78 35.74
N THR A 94 -7.63 38.62 36.13
CA THR A 94 -7.40 37.49 35.23
C THR A 94 -8.61 36.58 35.06
N GLN A 95 -9.69 36.79 35.81
CA GLN A 95 -10.86 35.90 35.82
C GLN A 95 -11.53 35.85 34.44
N GLY A 96 -11.68 34.64 33.89
CA GLY A 96 -12.24 34.42 32.55
C GLY A 96 -11.29 34.77 31.39
N TYR A 97 -10.03 35.08 31.67
CA TYR A 97 -8.97 35.31 30.68
C TYR A 97 -7.99 34.13 30.65
N MET A 98 -7.01 34.19 29.73
CA MET A 98 -6.04 33.12 29.52
C MET A 98 -5.35 32.60 30.80
N PRO A 99 -4.95 33.45 31.78
CA PRO A 99 -4.30 32.96 33.00
C PRO A 99 -5.19 32.12 33.93
N ASP A 100 -6.51 32.11 33.72
CA ASP A 100 -7.50 31.33 34.48
C ASP A 100 -7.98 30.09 33.71
N ALA A 101 -7.64 29.99 32.42
CA ALA A 101 -8.10 28.92 31.54
C ALA A 101 -7.25 27.64 31.66
N LYS A 102 -7.91 26.49 31.52
CA LYS A 102 -7.26 25.16 31.44
C LYS A 102 -6.89 24.79 30.02
N VAL A 103 -7.69 25.20 29.04
CA VAL A 103 -7.40 25.02 27.61
C VAL A 103 -7.46 26.37 26.93
N ALA A 104 -6.41 26.72 26.20
CA ALA A 104 -6.36 27.96 25.43
C ALA A 104 -6.17 27.69 23.94
N PHE A 105 -6.86 28.45 23.11
CA PHE A 105 -6.68 28.52 21.66
C PHE A 105 -6.25 29.93 21.27
N LEU A 106 -5.10 30.04 20.62
CA LEU A 106 -4.57 31.31 20.12
C LEU A 106 -4.39 31.20 18.61
N ASP A 107 -5.29 31.85 17.86
CA ASP A 107 -5.20 31.91 16.41
C ASP A 107 -4.25 33.04 15.98
N GLU A 108 -3.58 32.84 14.84
CA GLU A 108 -2.55 33.73 14.31
C GLU A 108 -1.44 34.10 15.30
N ILE A 109 -0.92 33.09 16.01
CA ILE A 109 0.01 33.30 17.12
C ILE A 109 1.29 34.08 16.75
N PHE A 110 1.75 34.00 15.50
CA PHE A 110 2.93 34.74 15.05
C PHE A 110 2.68 36.21 14.71
N LYS A 111 1.42 36.69 14.80
CA LYS A 111 1.06 38.09 14.55
C LYS A 111 1.00 38.93 15.82
N ALA A 112 1.15 38.34 17.01
CA ALA A 112 1.12 39.08 18.27
C ALA A 112 2.36 39.98 18.47
N ASN A 113 2.20 41.05 19.26
CA ASN A 113 3.30 41.95 19.60
C ASN A 113 4.20 41.39 20.72
N SER A 114 5.43 41.91 20.81
CA SER A 114 6.47 41.47 21.76
C SER A 114 6.02 41.47 23.22
N SER A 115 5.11 42.37 23.64
CA SER A 115 4.62 42.41 25.03
C SER A 115 3.76 41.20 25.36
N VAL A 116 2.88 40.81 24.43
CA VAL A 116 2.06 39.60 24.53
C VAL A 116 2.95 38.36 24.41
N LEU A 117 3.86 38.32 23.43
CA LEU A 117 4.78 37.20 23.23
C LEU A 117 5.58 36.87 24.50
N ASN A 118 6.24 37.88 25.11
CA ASN A 118 7.05 37.70 26.32
C ASN A 118 6.24 37.16 27.50
N SER A 119 5.00 37.62 27.67
CA SER A 119 4.11 37.11 28.71
C SER A 119 3.68 35.67 28.43
N LEU A 120 3.38 35.35 27.16
CA LEU A 120 3.07 33.98 26.74
C LEU A 120 4.27 33.03 26.95
N LEU A 121 5.51 33.50 26.76
CA LEU A 121 6.70 32.67 27.00
C LEU A 121 6.75 32.10 28.42
N THR A 122 6.46 32.94 29.42
CA THR A 122 6.47 32.54 30.82
C THR A 122 5.32 31.60 31.13
N ILE A 123 4.13 31.87 30.59
CA ILE A 123 2.96 31.01 30.82
C ILE A 123 3.16 29.64 30.17
N ILE A 124 3.62 29.58 28.91
CA ILE A 124 3.84 28.34 28.16
C ILE A 124 4.92 27.48 28.81
N ASN A 125 5.96 28.10 29.37
CA ASN A 125 7.10 27.40 29.96
C ASN A 125 6.90 27.00 31.43
N GLU A 126 6.59 27.99 32.25
CA GLU A 126 6.61 27.88 33.71
C GLU A 126 5.21 27.72 34.29
N LYS A 127 4.17 27.89 33.46
CA LYS A 127 2.77 27.97 33.90
C LYS A 127 2.62 29.03 34.99
N ILE A 128 3.35 30.13 34.83
CA ILE A 128 3.36 31.29 35.73
C ILE A 128 3.04 32.54 34.92
N TYR A 129 2.17 33.37 35.47
CA TYR A 129 1.88 34.70 34.99
C TYR A 129 2.38 35.76 35.99
N HIS A 130 3.15 36.73 35.51
CA HIS A 130 3.60 37.85 36.32
C HIS A 130 2.53 38.94 36.36
N ASN A 131 1.74 38.95 37.43
CA ASN A 131 0.72 39.95 37.65
C ASN A 131 1.27 41.09 38.52
N GLY A 132 2.04 41.97 37.89
CA GLY A 132 2.81 43.02 38.57
C GLY A 132 3.93 42.42 39.42
N LYS A 133 3.85 42.57 40.74
CA LYS A 133 4.83 42.00 41.70
C LYS A 133 4.54 40.55 42.07
N GLU A 134 3.32 40.07 41.85
CA GLU A 134 2.90 38.72 42.22
C GLU A 134 3.10 37.74 41.07
N LYS A 135 3.50 36.51 41.40
CA LYS A 135 3.53 35.39 40.46
C LYS A 135 2.28 34.55 40.68
N LEU A 136 1.42 34.48 39.67
CA LEU A 136 0.22 33.63 39.67
C LEU A 136 0.53 32.32 38.96
N LYS A 137 0.14 31.20 39.56
CA LYS A 137 0.20 29.90 38.89
C LYS A 137 -1.01 29.77 37.96
N VAL A 138 -0.75 29.45 36.70
CA VAL A 138 -1.75 29.30 35.66
C VAL A 138 -2.17 27.83 35.57
N PRO A 139 -3.46 27.48 35.59
CA PRO A 139 -3.95 26.10 35.54
C PRO A 139 -3.91 25.48 34.13
N LEU A 140 -3.30 26.17 33.15
CA LEU A 140 -3.24 25.78 31.75
C LEU A 140 -2.66 24.37 31.56
N ILE A 141 -3.50 23.46 31.09
CA ILE A 141 -3.16 22.08 30.75
C ILE A 141 -2.57 22.06 29.33
N SER A 142 -3.26 22.62 28.34
CA SER A 142 -2.82 22.64 26.95
C SER A 142 -3.11 23.97 26.26
N LEU A 143 -2.16 24.40 25.42
CA LEU A 143 -2.32 25.51 24.48
C LEU A 143 -2.29 24.95 23.05
N VAL A 144 -3.33 25.26 22.28
CA VAL A 144 -3.38 25.02 20.84
C VAL A 144 -3.11 26.35 20.13
N GLY A 145 -1.92 26.48 19.53
CA GLY A 145 -1.59 27.60 18.68
C GLY A 145 -1.99 27.31 17.24
N ALA A 146 -2.53 28.31 16.54
CA ALA A 146 -2.78 28.23 15.10
C ALA A 146 -2.12 29.38 14.35
N SER A 147 -1.69 29.12 13.12
CA SER A 147 -1.30 30.18 12.17
C SER A 147 -1.41 29.69 10.73
N ASN A 148 -1.55 30.63 9.81
CA ASN A 148 -1.55 30.35 8.38
C ASN A 148 -0.12 30.39 7.79
N GLU A 149 0.85 30.93 8.52
CA GLU A 149 2.22 31.17 8.04
C GLU A 149 3.25 30.70 9.07
N LEU A 150 4.48 30.44 8.61
CA LEU A 150 5.63 30.20 9.49
C LEU A 150 6.20 31.53 10.01
N PRO A 151 6.90 31.53 11.16
CA PRO A 151 7.54 32.74 11.67
C PRO A 151 8.55 33.29 10.65
N ALA A 152 8.47 34.58 10.35
CA ALA A 152 9.29 35.24 9.32
C ALA A 152 10.75 35.51 9.74
N GLY A 153 11.34 34.64 10.57
CA GLY A 153 12.75 34.73 10.98
C GLY A 153 13.05 35.67 12.15
N ASP A 154 12.06 36.14 12.90
CA ASP A 154 12.25 36.91 14.14
C ASP A 154 12.64 35.97 15.30
N ASP A 155 13.66 36.35 16.08
CA ASP A 155 14.15 35.59 17.23
C ASP A 155 13.07 35.40 18.31
N GLU A 156 12.18 36.38 18.53
CA GLU A 156 11.09 36.26 19.50
C GLU A 156 10.05 35.21 19.06
N LEU A 157 9.71 35.22 17.77
CA LEU A 157 8.78 34.27 17.18
C LEU A 157 9.37 32.85 17.13
N ASN A 158 10.66 32.73 16.83
CA ASN A 158 11.39 31.47 16.88
C ASN A 158 11.43 30.89 18.30
N ALA A 159 11.56 31.75 19.31
CA ALA A 159 11.50 31.33 20.70
C ALA A 159 10.13 30.74 21.05
N ILE A 160 9.02 31.31 20.56
CA ILE A 160 7.68 30.73 20.74
C ILE A 160 7.54 29.43 19.96
N TYR A 161 8.02 29.43 18.73
CA TYR A 161 7.94 28.29 17.83
C TYR A 161 8.62 27.03 18.40
N ASP A 162 9.76 27.18 19.11
CA ASP A 162 10.43 26.07 19.79
C ASP A 162 9.67 25.54 21.01
N ARG A 163 8.71 26.29 21.56
CA ARG A 163 7.92 25.90 22.74
C ARG A 163 6.72 25.00 22.43
N PHE A 164 6.40 24.83 21.15
CA PHE A 164 5.42 23.85 20.69
C PHE A 164 6.10 22.52 20.42
N ILE A 165 5.66 21.48 21.12
CA ILE A 165 6.32 20.17 21.07
C ILE A 165 5.96 19.42 19.78
N ILE A 166 4.69 19.50 19.40
CA ILE A 166 4.13 18.91 18.17
C ILE A 166 3.74 20.05 17.24
N LYS A 167 4.07 19.87 15.96
CA LYS A 167 3.76 20.79 14.87
C LYS A 167 3.08 19.99 13.77
N LEU A 168 1.91 20.45 13.33
CA LEU A 168 1.12 19.79 12.31
C LEU A 168 0.81 20.75 11.17
N ILE A 169 0.80 20.22 9.95
CA ILE A 169 0.42 20.93 8.74
C ILE A 169 -0.91 20.35 8.27
N VAL A 170 -1.86 21.23 7.99
CA VAL A 170 -3.22 20.84 7.61
C VAL A 170 -3.60 21.58 6.34
N ASP A 171 -4.09 20.83 5.35
CA ASP A 171 -4.64 21.37 4.11
C ASP A 171 -6.16 21.22 4.05
N TYR A 172 -6.77 21.78 2.99
CA TYR A 172 -8.20 21.58 2.72
C TYR A 172 -8.52 20.10 2.52
N VAL A 173 -9.76 19.71 2.83
CA VAL A 173 -10.24 18.34 2.61
C VAL A 173 -10.18 18.01 1.12
N ASN A 174 -9.68 16.82 0.78
CA ASN A 174 -9.56 16.36 -0.60
C ASN A 174 -10.93 16.30 -1.31
N ASP A 175 -10.96 16.56 -2.63
CA ASP A 175 -12.19 16.63 -3.44
C ASP A 175 -13.02 15.32 -3.41
N GLY A 176 -12.38 14.18 -3.16
CA GLY A 176 -13.03 12.87 -3.02
C GLY A 176 -13.97 12.78 -1.81
N ASP A 177 -13.64 13.49 -0.72
CA ASP A 177 -14.37 13.46 0.57
C ASP A 177 -15.20 14.71 0.81
N ALA A 178 -15.14 15.69 -0.10
CA ALA A 178 -15.90 16.95 0.00
C ALA A 178 -17.43 16.73 0.12
N ARG A 179 -17.94 15.60 -0.40
CA ARG A 179 -19.37 15.25 -0.27
C ARG A 179 -19.80 15.01 1.17
N ALA A 180 -18.89 14.53 2.02
CA ALA A 180 -19.17 14.31 3.43
C ALA A 180 -19.37 15.63 4.20
N LEU A 181 -18.77 16.75 3.73
CA LEU A 181 -18.94 18.07 4.34
C LEU A 181 -20.40 18.55 4.27
N PHE A 182 -21.16 18.18 3.21
CA PHE A 182 -22.57 18.56 3.08
C PHE A 182 -23.49 17.87 4.09
N ASN A 183 -23.04 16.76 4.70
CA ASN A 183 -23.81 15.99 5.68
C ASN A 183 -23.42 16.31 7.13
N VAL A 184 -22.46 17.21 7.36
CA VAL A 184 -22.05 17.63 8.72
C VAL A 184 -23.20 18.42 9.33
N ARG A 185 -23.88 17.82 10.30
CA ARG A 185 -24.93 18.49 11.08
C ARG A 185 -24.28 19.35 12.15
N SER A 186 -24.73 20.60 12.25
CA SER A 186 -24.35 21.55 13.30
C SER A 186 -25.04 21.21 14.63
N LYS A 187 -24.68 20.07 15.22
CA LYS A 187 -25.03 19.74 16.60
C LYS A 187 -23.90 20.27 17.49
N GLU A 188 -24.23 20.94 18.59
CA GLU A 188 -23.22 21.30 19.60
C GLU A 188 -22.56 20.03 20.11
N PHE A 189 -21.23 19.98 20.00
CA PHE A 189 -20.44 18.85 20.46
C PHE A 189 -20.45 18.82 21.98
N THR A 190 -20.92 17.71 22.56
CA THR A 190 -20.88 17.48 24.00
C THR A 190 -20.35 16.09 24.27
N ILE A 191 -19.51 15.99 25.30
CA ILE A 191 -19.02 14.71 25.82
C ILE A 191 -19.88 14.37 27.04
N ASP A 192 -20.27 13.10 27.15
CA ASP A 192 -20.93 12.58 28.36
C ASP A 192 -20.02 12.81 29.58
N GLU A 193 -20.56 13.46 30.62
CA GLU A 193 -19.82 13.87 31.82
C GLU A 193 -19.07 12.70 32.50
N ASN A 194 -19.54 11.46 32.32
CA ASN A 194 -18.89 10.26 32.85
C ASN A 194 -17.60 9.89 32.09
N ASN A 195 -17.46 10.33 30.84
CA ASN A 195 -16.29 10.08 30.01
C ASN A 195 -15.28 11.24 30.03
N ALA A 196 -15.63 12.39 30.61
CA ALA A 196 -14.70 13.50 30.79
C ALA A 196 -13.51 13.08 31.68
N VAL A 197 -12.34 13.63 31.35
CA VAL A 197 -11.10 13.42 32.10
C VAL A 197 -11.10 14.32 33.32
N THR A 198 -10.89 13.74 34.50
CA THR A 198 -10.85 14.49 35.77
C THR A 198 -9.43 15.00 36.07
N GLU A 199 -9.31 16.01 36.94
CA GLU A 199 -8.00 16.48 37.40
C GLU A 199 -7.22 15.39 38.14
N GLU A 200 -7.91 14.48 38.82
CA GLU A 200 -7.32 13.33 39.49
C GLU A 200 -6.67 12.38 38.47
N GLU A 201 -7.36 12.08 37.36
CA GLU A 201 -6.82 11.25 36.28
C GLU A 201 -5.62 11.91 35.59
N LEU A 202 -5.66 13.23 35.36
CA LEU A 202 -4.50 13.97 34.82
C LEU A 202 -3.32 13.95 35.80
N SER A 203 -3.58 14.09 37.10
CA SER A 203 -2.54 14.01 38.11
C SER A 203 -1.95 12.61 38.23
N ALA A 204 -2.75 11.56 38.03
CA ALA A 204 -2.30 10.17 37.99
C ALA A 204 -1.38 9.93 36.79
N ILE A 205 -1.78 10.37 35.59
CA ILE A 205 -0.92 10.31 34.40
C ILE A 205 0.42 11.00 34.69
N LYS A 206 0.38 12.18 35.33
CA LYS A 206 1.57 12.97 35.67
C LYS A 206 2.50 12.29 36.69
N ASN A 207 1.98 11.54 37.64
CA ASN A 207 2.80 10.87 38.65
C ASN A 207 3.31 9.51 38.16
N ASP A 208 2.49 8.78 37.40
CA ASP A 208 2.77 7.40 37.00
C ASP A 208 3.71 7.33 35.78
N PHE A 209 3.79 8.37 34.93
CA PHE A 209 4.72 8.34 33.80
C PHE A 209 6.19 8.35 34.22
N ASP A 210 6.52 8.83 35.43
CA ASP A 210 7.89 8.76 35.96
C ASP A 210 8.33 7.30 36.20
N GLU A 211 7.37 6.39 36.48
CA GLU A 211 7.63 4.96 36.64
C GLU A 211 7.86 4.23 35.30
N ILE A 212 7.51 4.86 34.18
CA ILE A 212 7.69 4.27 32.85
C ILE A 212 9.16 4.28 32.47
N LYS A 213 9.65 3.08 32.18
CA LYS A 213 11.02 2.84 31.79
C LYS A 213 11.21 3.16 30.32
N ILE A 214 12.37 3.74 30.00
CA ILE A 214 12.86 3.81 28.64
C ILE A 214 13.93 2.71 28.53
N PRO A 215 13.64 1.61 27.81
CA PRO A 215 14.60 0.52 27.64
C PRO A 215 15.89 1.00 26.96
N GLU A 216 17.03 0.37 27.27
CA GLU A 216 18.35 0.76 26.72
C GLU A 216 18.36 0.77 25.19
N ASN A 217 17.71 -0.20 24.55
CA ASN A 217 17.61 -0.26 23.09
C ASN A 217 16.82 0.92 22.48
N ILE A 218 15.89 1.50 23.23
CA ILE A 218 15.18 2.72 22.82
C ILE A 218 16.07 3.94 23.05
N ILE A 219 16.86 3.97 24.13
CA ILE A 219 17.85 5.03 24.37
C ILE A 219 18.87 5.06 23.24
N GLU A 220 19.44 3.91 22.86
CA GLU A 220 20.36 3.77 21.73
C GLU A 220 19.74 4.28 20.41
N ALA A 221 18.49 3.89 20.12
CA ALA A 221 17.79 4.36 18.94
C ALA A 221 17.57 5.89 18.95
N ILE A 222 17.26 6.48 20.11
CA ILE A 222 17.10 7.92 20.26
C ILE A 222 18.45 8.64 20.09
N GLU A 223 19.55 8.11 20.64
CA GLU A 223 20.89 8.66 20.45
C GLU A 223 21.31 8.63 18.98
N GLU A 224 21.00 7.53 18.27
CA GLU A 224 21.23 7.42 16.83
C GLU A 224 20.40 8.45 16.05
N ILE A 225 19.10 8.61 16.37
CA ILE A 225 18.25 9.66 15.76
C ILE A 225 18.87 11.04 15.98
N ARG A 226 19.36 11.33 17.18
CA ARG A 226 19.99 12.62 17.51
C ARG A 226 21.27 12.85 16.71
N SER A 227 22.12 11.82 16.59
CA SER A 227 23.37 11.88 15.84
C SER A 227 23.11 12.08 14.34
N ASP A 228 22.23 11.27 13.76
CA ASP A 228 21.87 11.32 12.35
C ASP A 228 21.22 12.65 11.99
N TYR A 229 20.31 13.15 12.83
CA TYR A 229 19.72 14.49 12.64
C TYR A 229 20.80 15.58 12.65
N LYS A 230 21.72 15.56 13.61
CA LYS A 230 22.82 16.55 13.69
C LYS A 230 23.75 16.48 12.48
N SER A 231 23.97 15.28 11.93
CA SER A 231 24.80 15.08 10.74
C SER A 231 24.09 15.55 9.46
N ALA A 232 22.81 15.19 9.29
CA ALA A 232 22.00 15.48 8.11
C ALA A 232 21.68 16.96 7.94
N PHE A 233 21.72 17.73 9.04
CA PHE A 233 21.44 19.16 9.08
C PHE A 233 22.62 19.99 9.58
N LYS A 234 23.86 19.47 9.51
CA LYS A 234 25.08 20.17 9.97
C LYS A 234 25.23 21.58 9.35
N GLU A 235 24.81 21.74 8.11
CA GLU A 235 24.88 23.00 7.35
C GLU A 235 23.60 23.86 7.47
N ASN A 236 22.51 23.32 8.04
CA ASN A 236 21.25 24.01 8.19
C ASN A 236 21.10 24.59 9.61
N LYS A 237 21.20 25.92 9.74
CA LYS A 237 21.14 26.59 11.06
C LYS A 237 19.75 26.58 11.71
N VAL A 238 18.68 26.31 10.94
CA VAL A 238 17.28 26.32 11.39
C VAL A 238 16.89 25.00 12.09
N GLU A 239 17.45 23.89 11.63
CA GLU A 239 17.19 22.55 12.15
C GLU A 239 18.10 22.26 13.34
N ARG A 240 17.67 22.72 14.52
CA ARG A 240 18.33 22.49 15.80
C ARG A 240 17.32 22.01 16.83
N ILE A 241 17.71 20.97 17.57
CA ILE A 241 16.95 20.44 18.69
C ILE A 241 17.61 20.91 19.97
N SER A 242 16.88 21.67 20.80
CA SER A 242 17.35 22.06 22.14
C SER A 242 17.26 20.88 23.11
N ASP A 243 18.19 20.80 24.08
CA ASP A 243 18.16 19.75 25.12
C ASP A 243 16.84 19.77 25.89
N ARG A 244 16.27 20.96 26.06
CA ARG A 244 14.96 21.18 26.68
C ARG A 244 13.84 20.52 25.88
N LYS A 245 13.78 20.77 24.57
CA LYS A 245 12.79 20.16 23.68
C LYS A 245 12.90 18.64 23.75
N PHE A 246 14.12 18.13 23.76
CA PHE A 246 14.39 16.69 23.86
C PHE A 246 13.85 16.06 25.15
N ILE A 247 14.05 16.67 26.32
CA ILE A 247 13.47 16.16 27.60
C ILE A 247 11.95 16.08 27.52
N LYS A 248 11.30 17.11 26.93
CA LYS A 248 9.85 17.13 26.75
C LYS A 248 9.36 16.02 25.80
N LEU A 249 10.14 15.72 24.76
CA LEU A 249 9.84 14.61 23.86
C LEU A 249 9.88 13.27 24.59
N LEU A 250 10.86 13.05 25.47
CA LEU A 250 10.90 11.83 26.28
C LEU A 250 9.66 11.69 27.17
N ASN A 251 9.20 12.79 27.77
CA ASN A 251 7.97 12.79 28.56
C ASN A 251 6.74 12.45 27.69
N LEU A 252 6.65 13.00 26.48
CA LEU A 252 5.58 12.69 25.53
C LEU A 252 5.55 11.19 25.16
N LEU A 253 6.72 10.58 24.92
CA LEU A 253 6.84 9.15 24.63
C LEU A 253 6.39 8.28 25.83
N LYS A 254 6.74 8.69 27.04
CA LYS A 254 6.29 8.02 28.27
C LYS A 254 4.77 8.11 28.45
N VAL A 255 4.18 9.27 28.20
CA VAL A 255 2.71 9.44 28.26
C VAL A 255 2.03 8.58 27.19
N SER A 256 2.60 8.48 25.98
CA SER A 256 2.13 7.55 24.94
C SER A 256 2.17 6.10 25.43
N ALA A 257 3.25 5.66 26.09
CA ALA A 257 3.35 4.32 26.67
C ALA A 257 2.31 4.09 27.78
N TYR A 258 2.17 5.03 28.72
CA TYR A 258 1.21 4.95 29.84
C TYR A 258 -0.22 4.78 29.35
N THR A 259 -0.62 5.64 28.42
CA THR A 259 -1.99 5.69 27.88
C THR A 259 -2.33 4.46 27.01
N ASN A 260 -1.29 3.75 26.55
CA ASN A 260 -1.41 2.44 25.91
C ASN A 260 -1.37 1.25 26.88
N GLU A 261 -1.38 1.51 28.20
CA GLU A 261 -1.30 0.51 29.28
C GLU A 261 0.03 -0.28 29.26
N ARG A 262 1.12 0.40 28.89
CA ARG A 262 2.49 -0.13 28.90
C ARG A 262 3.34 0.50 29.99
N ASN A 263 4.23 -0.30 30.57
CA ASN A 263 5.19 0.13 31.60
C ASN A 263 6.55 0.54 31.01
N GLU A 264 6.71 0.43 29.69
CA GLU A 264 7.94 0.79 28.97
C GLU A 264 7.64 1.38 27.59
N VAL A 265 8.51 2.30 27.16
CA VAL A 265 8.48 2.90 25.81
C VAL A 265 8.97 1.88 24.79
N ASN A 266 8.36 1.86 23.61
CA ASN A 266 8.72 0.94 22.54
C ASN A 266 9.05 1.70 21.23
N TYR A 267 9.26 0.98 20.13
CA TYR A 267 9.65 1.57 18.85
C TYR A 267 8.51 2.30 18.13
N SER A 268 7.23 1.95 18.37
CA SER A 268 6.12 2.70 17.77
C SER A 268 6.03 4.11 18.35
N ASP A 269 6.29 4.29 19.65
CA ASP A 269 6.31 5.62 20.27
C ASP A 269 7.30 6.57 19.57
N LEU A 270 8.46 6.05 19.13
CA LEU A 270 9.48 6.85 18.42
C LEU A 270 8.98 7.45 17.10
N LEU A 271 7.91 6.90 16.51
CA LEU A 271 7.32 7.44 15.28
C LEU A 271 6.55 8.73 15.53
N LEU A 272 6.15 9.04 16.77
CA LEU A 272 5.57 10.34 17.13
C LEU A 272 6.57 11.49 16.93
N LEU A 273 7.88 11.20 16.94
CA LEU A 273 8.94 12.19 16.75
C LEU A 273 8.91 12.81 15.34
N ARG A 274 8.26 12.17 14.36
CA ARG A 274 8.10 12.66 12.99
C ARG A 274 7.44 14.04 12.95
N ASN A 275 6.45 14.26 13.81
CA ASN A 275 5.71 15.53 13.90
C ASN A 275 6.29 16.50 14.95
N CYS A 276 7.43 16.16 15.55
CA CYS A 276 8.03 16.93 16.63
C CYS A 276 9.40 17.53 16.27
N LEU A 277 10.21 16.81 15.48
CA LEU A 277 11.63 17.13 15.31
C LEU A 277 11.91 18.20 14.24
N TRP A 278 11.06 18.34 13.21
CA TRP A 278 11.29 19.34 12.16
C TRP A 278 10.97 20.77 12.65
N ASN A 279 11.72 21.74 12.14
CA ASN A 279 11.48 23.17 12.33
C ASN A 279 11.11 23.87 11.00
N ASP A 280 11.43 23.29 9.85
CA ASP A 280 10.94 23.71 8.55
C ASP A 280 10.09 22.56 7.94
N PRO A 281 8.83 22.81 7.56
CA PRO A 281 7.99 21.88 6.80
C PRO A 281 8.68 21.17 5.64
N LYS A 282 9.58 21.85 4.93
CA LYS A 282 10.30 21.25 3.78
C LYS A 282 11.20 20.09 4.19
N ASN A 283 11.65 20.05 5.44
CA ASN A 283 12.50 19.00 5.98
C ASN A 283 11.70 17.88 6.66
N ALA A 284 10.38 17.99 6.77
CA ALA A 284 9.54 17.02 7.47
C ALA A 284 9.68 15.61 6.88
N LEU A 285 9.70 15.47 5.55
CA LEU A 285 9.90 14.17 4.87
C LEU A 285 11.28 13.58 5.20
N LYS A 286 12.34 14.39 5.10
CA LYS A 286 13.71 13.96 5.41
C LYS A 286 13.88 13.55 6.87
N VAL A 287 13.24 14.25 7.79
CA VAL A 287 13.21 13.89 9.22
C VAL A 287 12.44 12.59 9.44
N SER A 288 11.30 12.41 8.76
CA SER A 288 10.52 11.17 8.80
C SER A 288 11.35 9.98 8.30
N ASP A 289 12.08 10.13 7.19
CA ASP A 289 12.92 9.07 6.63
C ASP A 289 14.04 8.65 7.58
N ILE A 290 14.69 9.61 8.24
CA ILE A 290 15.72 9.33 9.26
C ILE A 290 15.13 8.49 10.39
N ILE A 291 13.98 8.90 10.93
CA ILE A 291 13.31 8.20 12.04
C ILE A 291 12.89 6.80 11.59
N VAL A 292 12.19 6.67 10.46
CA VAL A 292 11.72 5.38 9.96
C VAL A 292 12.87 4.42 9.70
N ARG A 293 13.97 4.90 9.11
CA ARG A 293 15.18 4.09 8.87
C ARG A 293 15.80 3.58 10.17
N ILE A 294 15.98 4.45 11.15
CA ILE A 294 16.64 4.11 12.43
C ILE A 294 15.75 3.19 13.27
N VAL A 295 14.44 3.46 13.30
CA VAL A 295 13.47 2.59 13.97
C VAL A 295 13.47 1.20 13.33
N ASN A 296 13.42 1.10 11.99
CA ASN A 296 13.51 -0.18 11.31
C ASN A 296 14.84 -0.91 11.58
N LYS A 297 15.96 -0.19 11.63
CA LYS A 297 17.29 -0.76 11.92
C LYS A 297 17.38 -1.32 13.35
N ASN A 298 16.98 -0.54 14.35
CA ASN A 298 17.09 -0.95 15.76
C ASN A 298 16.04 -2.00 16.17
N CYS A 299 14.85 -2.00 15.54
CA CYS A 299 13.87 -3.09 15.65
C CYS A 299 14.47 -4.46 15.26
N VAL A 300 15.41 -4.48 14.31
CA VAL A 300 16.08 -5.69 13.82
C VAL A 300 17.23 -6.11 14.74
N GLU A 301 17.96 -5.15 15.33
CA GLU A 301 19.12 -5.43 16.20
C GLU A 301 18.74 -5.74 17.66
N GLY A 302 17.72 -5.07 18.23
CA GLY A 302 17.27 -5.29 19.61
C GLY A 302 16.76 -6.71 19.92
N LYS A 303 16.41 -7.50 18.89
CA LYS A 303 16.06 -8.92 19.05
C LYS A 303 17.25 -9.83 19.40
N LYS A 304 18.51 -9.38 19.22
CA LYS A 304 19.70 -10.19 19.58
C LYS A 304 19.96 -10.23 21.09
N THR A 305 19.52 -9.22 21.84
CA THR A 305 19.87 -9.03 23.27
C THR A 305 18.77 -9.46 24.24
N ILE A 306 17.51 -9.56 23.81
CA ILE A 306 16.33 -9.86 24.68
C ILE A 306 16.12 -11.38 24.90
N ASN A 307 16.88 -12.26 24.22
CA ASN A 307 16.82 -13.71 24.40
C ASN A 307 17.38 -14.23 25.75
N ALA A 308 17.69 -13.34 26.70
CA ALA A 308 17.98 -13.70 28.08
C ALA A 308 17.05 -12.89 29.00
N VAL A 309 16.24 -13.61 29.80
CA VAL A 309 15.36 -13.15 30.90
C VAL A 309 13.86 -13.11 30.58
N GLY A 310 13.14 -14.11 31.14
CA GLY A 310 11.82 -13.85 31.74
C GLY A 310 10.57 -14.50 31.11
N LYS A 311 10.36 -15.81 31.35
CA LYS A 311 9.03 -16.45 31.26
C LYS A 311 8.07 -15.86 32.31
N LYS A 312 6.80 -15.57 31.93
CA LYS A 312 5.58 -16.10 32.59
C LYS A 312 4.25 -15.62 31.96
N ASN A 313 3.44 -16.62 31.59
CA ASN A 313 1.98 -16.76 31.65
C ASN A 313 1.04 -15.62 31.21
N THR A 314 0.15 -15.93 30.25
CA THR A 314 -1.29 -16.17 30.53
C THR A 314 -1.98 -16.97 29.42
N LYS A 315 -2.99 -17.77 29.81
CA LYS A 315 -3.77 -18.70 28.98
C LYS A 315 -4.92 -17.99 28.27
N ALA A 316 -5.16 -18.35 27.01
CA ALA A 316 -6.50 -18.46 26.42
C ALA A 316 -6.51 -19.69 25.49
N ALA A 317 -7.45 -20.60 25.71
CA ALA A 317 -7.53 -21.87 25.02
C ALA A 317 -8.26 -21.71 23.68
N ILE A 318 -7.52 -21.82 22.58
CA ILE A 318 -8.04 -22.21 21.27
C ILE A 318 -7.67 -23.69 21.12
N ASN A 319 -8.59 -24.53 20.65
CA ASN A 319 -8.36 -25.97 20.44
C ASN A 319 -7.04 -26.16 19.67
N LYS A 320 -6.01 -26.67 20.37
CA LYS A 320 -4.68 -26.85 19.80
C LYS A 320 -4.76 -27.97 18.76
N GLY A 321 -4.51 -27.63 17.50
CA GLY A 321 -4.06 -28.63 16.53
C GLY A 321 -2.73 -29.27 17.00
N PRO A 322 -2.20 -30.27 16.29
CA PRO A 322 -0.98 -30.99 16.69
C PRO A 322 0.32 -30.15 16.60
N PHE A 323 0.21 -28.85 16.35
CA PHE A 323 1.31 -27.96 16.02
C PHE A 323 2.10 -27.49 17.24
N LYS A 324 3.40 -27.23 17.03
CA LYS A 324 4.20 -26.42 17.96
C LYS A 324 3.86 -24.94 17.77
N GLY A 325 3.81 -24.19 18.86
CA GLY A 325 3.36 -22.79 18.88
C GLY A 325 1.92 -22.63 19.38
N SER A 326 1.42 -21.39 19.37
CA SER A 326 0.06 -21.03 19.80
C SER A 326 -0.84 -20.59 18.65
N GLY A 327 -0.29 -20.42 17.44
CA GLY A 327 -1.03 -19.99 16.25
C GLY A 327 -1.28 -18.48 16.22
N THR A 328 -0.58 -17.71 17.05
CA THR A 328 -0.64 -16.24 17.10
C THR A 328 0.44 -15.62 16.21
N GLU A 329 0.33 -14.33 15.85
CA GLU A 329 1.30 -13.65 14.99
C GLU A 329 2.75 -13.74 15.53
N HIS A 330 2.91 -13.74 16.86
CA HIS A 330 4.21 -13.79 17.53
C HIS A 330 4.71 -15.21 17.86
N ASP A 331 3.81 -16.19 17.91
CA ASP A 331 4.10 -17.59 18.19
C ASP A 331 3.27 -18.46 17.24
N PRO A 332 3.58 -18.40 15.93
CA PRO A 332 2.81 -19.06 14.90
C PRO A 332 2.92 -20.58 15.04
N TYR A 333 1.97 -21.28 14.46
CA TYR A 333 2.10 -22.72 14.32
C TYR A 333 3.25 -23.05 13.36
N LEU A 334 4.23 -23.78 13.87
CA LEU A 334 5.42 -24.14 13.12
C LEU A 334 5.12 -25.33 12.21
N ILE A 335 5.47 -25.19 10.93
CA ILE A 335 5.32 -26.22 9.92
C ILE A 335 6.72 -26.72 9.55
N GLU A 336 7.09 -27.86 10.12
CA GLU A 336 8.44 -28.44 9.97
C GLU A 336 8.50 -29.55 8.90
N ASN A 337 7.36 -30.12 8.51
CA ASN A 337 7.28 -31.29 7.64
C ASN A 337 5.93 -31.37 6.91
N ASP A 338 5.78 -32.38 6.06
CA ASP A 338 4.58 -32.67 5.25
C ASP A 338 3.35 -33.00 6.12
N HIS A 339 3.54 -33.71 7.23
CA HIS A 339 2.46 -34.04 8.15
C HIS A 339 1.89 -32.79 8.84
N ASP A 340 2.74 -31.86 9.26
CA ASP A 340 2.30 -30.57 9.81
C ASP A 340 1.54 -29.78 8.75
N LEU A 341 2.07 -29.68 7.53
CA LEU A 341 1.41 -28.97 6.44
C LEU A 341 0.02 -29.55 6.15
N TYR A 342 -0.08 -30.89 6.08
CA TYR A 342 -1.35 -31.58 5.86
C TYR A 342 -2.34 -31.37 7.01
N SER A 343 -1.85 -31.24 8.24
CA SER A 343 -2.69 -31.01 9.43
C SER A 343 -3.41 -29.67 9.41
N ILE A 344 -2.96 -28.69 8.61
CA ILE A 344 -3.64 -27.39 8.44
C ILE A 344 -5.05 -27.59 7.88
N GLY A 345 -5.24 -28.60 7.04
CA GLY A 345 -6.51 -28.88 6.38
C GLY A 345 -7.50 -29.70 7.21
N ASN A 346 -7.21 -29.93 8.49
CA ASN A 346 -8.10 -30.70 9.37
C ASN A 346 -9.37 -29.89 9.68
N GLN A 347 -10.53 -30.38 9.22
CA GLN A 347 -11.83 -29.70 9.33
C GLN A 347 -12.31 -29.46 10.78
N ASN A 348 -11.61 -30.00 11.79
CA ASN A 348 -11.98 -29.84 13.20
C ASN A 348 -11.50 -28.53 13.84
N PHE A 349 -10.75 -27.67 13.13
CA PHE A 349 -10.39 -26.34 13.62
C PHE A 349 -10.40 -25.29 12.49
N SER A 350 -10.83 -24.08 12.81
CA SER A 350 -10.84 -22.96 11.85
C SER A 350 -9.44 -22.37 11.71
N THR A 351 -9.03 -22.02 10.49
CA THR A 351 -7.76 -21.33 10.22
C THR A 351 -7.88 -19.81 10.29
N ALA A 352 -9.10 -19.26 10.44
CA ALA A 352 -9.35 -17.82 10.43
C ALA A 352 -8.53 -17.06 11.49
N GLY A 353 -7.70 -16.11 11.05
CA GLY A 353 -6.86 -15.30 11.92
C GLY A 353 -5.71 -16.04 12.62
N ILE A 354 -5.45 -17.30 12.25
CA ILE A 354 -4.34 -18.11 12.79
C ILE A 354 -3.09 -17.92 11.92
N TYR A 355 -1.93 -17.84 12.57
CA TYR A 355 -0.63 -17.68 11.90
C TYR A 355 0.14 -18.99 11.85
N PHE A 356 0.69 -19.30 10.68
CA PHE A 356 1.50 -20.47 10.37
C PHE A 356 2.84 -20.01 9.79
N SER A 357 3.93 -20.62 10.25
CA SER A 357 5.28 -20.34 9.75
C SER A 357 5.97 -21.63 9.37
N GLN A 358 6.37 -21.75 8.11
CA GLN A 358 7.24 -22.83 7.66
C GLN A 358 8.66 -22.61 8.18
N THR A 359 9.28 -23.67 8.69
CA THR A 359 10.61 -23.60 9.31
C THR A 359 11.65 -24.50 8.65
N ALA A 360 11.23 -25.30 7.66
CA ALA A 360 12.09 -26.21 6.92
C ALA A 360 11.54 -26.44 5.51
N ASP A 361 12.40 -26.89 4.59
CA ASP A 361 11.95 -27.38 3.29
C ASP A 361 11.09 -28.64 3.48
N ILE A 362 9.98 -28.73 2.76
CA ILE A 362 9.01 -29.82 2.80
C ILE A 362 9.03 -30.54 1.46
N ASP A 363 9.25 -31.85 1.46
CA ASP A 363 9.17 -32.68 0.26
C ASP A 363 7.89 -33.52 0.28
N LEU A 364 7.03 -33.32 -0.72
CA LEU A 364 5.78 -34.05 -0.87
C LEU A 364 5.88 -35.27 -1.80
N SER A 365 7.09 -35.68 -2.18
CA SER A 365 7.33 -36.85 -3.05
C SER A 365 6.70 -38.16 -2.53
N GLY A 366 6.53 -38.30 -1.21
CA GLY A 366 5.85 -39.43 -0.57
C GLY A 366 4.33 -39.44 -0.74
N ILE A 367 3.72 -38.33 -1.19
CA ILE A 367 2.27 -38.17 -1.34
C ILE A 367 1.93 -38.21 -2.83
N GLN A 368 1.28 -39.30 -3.27
CA GLN A 368 0.95 -39.48 -4.69
C GLN A 368 -0.12 -38.51 -5.21
N ASN A 369 -1.05 -38.11 -4.36
CA ASN A 369 -2.11 -37.18 -4.70
C ASN A 369 -2.47 -36.32 -3.48
N TRP A 370 -1.99 -35.10 -3.47
CA TRP A 370 -2.28 -34.11 -2.44
C TRP A 370 -3.75 -33.72 -2.46
N ASP A 371 -4.35 -33.65 -1.27
CA ASP A 371 -5.66 -33.06 -1.09
C ASP A 371 -5.48 -31.57 -0.78
N PRO A 372 -5.96 -30.65 -1.64
CA PRO A 372 -5.85 -29.22 -1.39
C PRO A 372 -6.32 -28.86 0.03
N LEU A 373 -5.58 -27.98 0.70
CA LEU A 373 -6.02 -27.46 1.98
C LEU A 373 -7.36 -26.73 1.75
N PRO A 374 -8.42 -26.97 2.55
CA PRO A 374 -9.73 -26.37 2.35
C PRO A 374 -9.67 -24.84 2.54
N SER A 375 -10.84 -24.18 2.56
CA SER A 375 -10.96 -22.73 2.74
C SER A 375 -10.02 -22.22 3.86
N PHE A 376 -9.07 -21.37 3.48
CA PHE A 376 -8.00 -20.90 4.33
C PHE A 376 -8.20 -19.42 4.67
N GLY A 377 -8.51 -19.15 5.94
CA GLY A 377 -8.71 -17.80 6.49
C GLY A 377 -7.53 -17.27 7.30
N GLY A 378 -6.41 -18.00 7.34
CA GLY A 378 -5.25 -17.68 8.18
C GLY A 378 -4.16 -16.89 7.48
N HIS A 379 -3.01 -16.83 8.13
CA HIS A 379 -1.78 -16.21 7.62
C HIS A 379 -0.70 -17.28 7.53
N TYR A 380 -0.26 -17.60 6.31
CA TYR A 380 0.81 -18.57 6.07
C TYR A 380 2.06 -17.87 5.55
N ASP A 381 3.16 -17.95 6.30
CA ASP A 381 4.49 -17.51 5.88
C ASP A 381 5.37 -18.72 5.54
N GLY A 382 5.68 -18.89 4.26
CA GLY A 382 6.56 -19.96 3.78
C GLY A 382 8.04 -19.75 4.14
N GLY A 383 8.43 -18.58 4.64
CA GLY A 383 9.81 -18.29 5.03
C GLY A 383 10.84 -18.43 3.91
N VAL A 384 10.40 -18.48 2.65
CA VAL A 384 11.21 -18.80 1.45
C VAL A 384 11.76 -20.24 1.48
N TYR A 385 11.21 -21.10 2.34
CA TYR A 385 11.47 -22.53 2.31
C TYR A 385 10.68 -23.18 1.17
N LYS A 386 11.23 -24.26 0.62
CA LYS A 386 10.64 -24.99 -0.49
C LYS A 386 9.52 -25.92 -0.02
N ILE A 387 8.46 -26.00 -0.79
CA ILE A 387 7.51 -27.11 -0.79
C ILE A 387 7.67 -27.80 -2.15
N ALA A 388 8.36 -28.93 -2.15
CA ALA A 388 8.77 -29.62 -3.37
C ALA A 388 7.81 -30.75 -3.76
N ASN A 389 7.73 -31.04 -5.06
CA ASN A 389 7.07 -32.22 -5.62
C ASN A 389 5.57 -32.34 -5.29
N LEU A 390 4.87 -31.20 -5.19
CA LEU A 390 3.42 -31.18 -4.99
C LEU A 390 2.70 -31.79 -6.21
N LYS A 391 1.97 -32.89 -6.00
CA LYS A 391 1.17 -33.54 -7.05
C LYS A 391 -0.31 -33.52 -6.72
N ILE A 392 -1.15 -33.01 -7.62
CA ILE A 392 -2.61 -33.03 -7.46
C ILE A 392 -3.24 -33.57 -8.74
N ALA A 393 -4.15 -34.53 -8.60
CA ALA A 393 -4.93 -35.10 -9.69
C ALA A 393 -6.38 -35.32 -9.27
N ASN A 394 -7.31 -35.22 -10.23
CA ASN A 394 -8.73 -35.51 -10.06
C ASN A 394 -9.46 -34.62 -9.03
N LYS A 395 -8.98 -33.38 -8.80
CA LYS A 395 -9.68 -32.37 -7.99
C LYS A 395 -10.39 -31.37 -8.89
N LYS A 396 -11.56 -30.88 -8.48
CA LYS A 396 -12.27 -29.84 -9.25
C LYS A 396 -11.52 -28.52 -9.23
N ILE A 397 -11.22 -28.06 -8.02
CA ILE A 397 -10.41 -26.89 -7.73
C ILE A 397 -9.10 -27.40 -7.13
N ALA A 398 -7.96 -27.00 -7.69
CA ALA A 398 -6.66 -27.47 -7.26
C ALA A 398 -5.69 -26.32 -6.98
N GLY A 399 -4.85 -26.54 -5.98
CA GLY A 399 -3.73 -25.72 -5.53
C GLY A 399 -3.26 -26.23 -4.18
N LEU A 400 -2.19 -25.65 -3.63
CA LEU A 400 -1.81 -25.94 -2.25
C LEU A 400 -3.01 -25.69 -1.31
N PHE A 401 -3.71 -24.57 -1.55
CA PHE A 401 -5.02 -24.24 -0.97
C PHE A 401 -6.12 -24.36 -2.03
N GLU A 402 -7.27 -24.94 -1.69
CA GLU A 402 -8.47 -24.91 -2.54
C GLU A 402 -8.93 -23.46 -2.74
N LYS A 403 -9.02 -22.71 -1.64
CA LYS A 403 -9.48 -21.32 -1.61
C LYS A 403 -8.82 -20.54 -0.47
N THR A 404 -8.43 -19.30 -0.73
CA THR A 404 -8.07 -18.32 0.32
C THR A 404 -9.21 -17.33 0.56
N GLU A 405 -9.42 -16.94 1.80
CA GLU A 405 -10.50 -16.01 2.20
C GLU A 405 -10.04 -14.56 2.21
N LYS A 406 -10.99 -13.61 2.25
CA LYS A 406 -10.72 -12.17 2.07
C LYS A 406 -9.64 -11.57 2.98
N ASP A 407 -9.59 -12.01 4.24
CA ASP A 407 -8.64 -11.49 5.25
C ASP A 407 -7.38 -12.36 5.41
N SER A 408 -7.27 -13.43 4.60
CA SER A 408 -6.12 -14.33 4.63
C SER A 408 -4.89 -13.74 3.97
N THR A 409 -3.71 -14.18 4.40
CA THR A 409 -2.43 -13.81 3.78
C THR A 409 -1.60 -15.06 3.52
N VAL A 410 -1.12 -15.22 2.29
CA VAL A 410 -0.20 -16.29 1.93
C VAL A 410 1.04 -15.66 1.33
N LYS A 411 2.18 -15.80 1.99
CA LYS A 411 3.43 -15.14 1.56
C LYS A 411 4.64 -16.04 1.61
N ASN A 412 5.66 -15.69 0.83
CA ASN A 412 6.98 -16.31 0.84
C ASN A 412 6.97 -17.84 0.60
N ILE A 413 5.96 -18.37 -0.09
CA ILE A 413 5.93 -19.79 -0.44
C ILE A 413 6.76 -20.01 -1.71
N VAL A 414 7.67 -20.98 -1.66
CA VAL A 414 8.41 -21.46 -2.83
C VAL A 414 7.92 -22.86 -3.18
N LEU A 415 7.01 -22.98 -4.16
CA LEU A 415 6.62 -24.29 -4.70
C LEU A 415 7.61 -24.72 -5.79
N ASP A 416 8.26 -25.86 -5.58
CA ASP A 416 9.28 -26.39 -6.49
C ASP A 416 8.82 -27.69 -7.14
N ASN A 417 8.87 -27.78 -8.46
CA ASN A 417 8.50 -28.96 -9.24
C ASN A 417 7.06 -29.47 -8.98
N VAL A 418 6.07 -28.59 -9.14
CA VAL A 418 4.65 -28.97 -9.01
C VAL A 418 4.12 -29.70 -10.24
N GLU A 419 3.19 -30.62 -10.03
CA GLU A 419 2.43 -31.30 -11.08
C GLU A 419 0.95 -31.29 -10.70
N ILE A 420 0.22 -30.26 -11.14
CA ILE A 420 -1.18 -30.03 -10.77
C ILE A 420 -2.08 -30.25 -11.98
N TYR A 421 -3.08 -31.11 -11.81
CA TYR A 421 -4.14 -31.37 -12.78
C TYR A 421 -5.50 -31.29 -12.10
N SER A 422 -6.36 -30.39 -12.60
CA SER A 422 -7.72 -30.22 -12.10
C SER A 422 -8.80 -30.40 -13.18
N ALA A 423 -10.03 -30.66 -12.74
CA ALA A 423 -11.18 -30.80 -13.63
C ALA A 423 -11.82 -29.46 -14.00
N ASP A 424 -11.65 -28.40 -13.20
CA ASP A 424 -12.27 -27.09 -13.45
C ASP A 424 -11.24 -25.94 -13.32
N THR A 425 -10.70 -25.72 -12.12
CA THR A 425 -9.83 -24.58 -11.79
C THR A 425 -8.52 -25.05 -11.20
N SER A 426 -7.38 -24.54 -11.65
CA SER A 426 -6.06 -24.86 -11.08
C SER A 426 -5.23 -23.61 -10.84
N GLY A 427 -4.61 -23.54 -9.66
CA GLY A 427 -3.54 -22.62 -9.33
C GLY A 427 -2.42 -23.33 -8.59
N GLY A 428 -1.20 -22.82 -8.63
CA GLY A 428 -0.09 -23.37 -7.84
C GLY A 428 -0.33 -23.19 -6.34
N ILE A 429 -0.48 -21.94 -5.92
CA ILE A 429 -0.70 -21.57 -4.52
C ILE A 429 -2.16 -21.82 -4.14
N THR A 430 -3.12 -21.32 -4.92
CA THR A 430 -4.53 -21.54 -4.61
C THR A 430 -5.41 -21.75 -5.83
N GLY A 431 -6.49 -22.51 -5.72
CA GLY A 431 -7.50 -22.54 -6.77
C GLY A 431 -8.21 -21.20 -6.94
N ILE A 432 -8.70 -20.63 -5.83
CA ILE A 432 -9.44 -19.36 -5.81
C ILE A 432 -8.85 -18.42 -4.76
N ASN A 433 -8.40 -17.24 -5.17
CA ASN A 433 -7.89 -16.22 -4.26
C ASN A 433 -8.94 -15.15 -3.95
N GLU A 434 -9.34 -15.00 -2.68
CA GLU A 434 -10.07 -13.80 -2.21
C GLU A 434 -9.21 -12.91 -1.30
N GLY A 435 -8.10 -13.43 -0.78
CA GLY A 435 -7.19 -12.74 0.13
C GLY A 435 -5.97 -12.11 -0.56
N THR A 436 -4.84 -12.06 0.18
CA THR A 436 -3.58 -11.52 -0.33
C THR A 436 -2.53 -12.61 -0.50
N ILE A 437 -2.01 -12.75 -1.72
CA ILE A 437 -0.86 -13.60 -2.04
C ILE A 437 0.31 -12.69 -2.41
N CYS A 438 1.43 -12.80 -1.71
CA CYS A 438 2.59 -11.96 -2.00
C CYS A 438 3.94 -12.68 -1.90
N GLU A 439 4.88 -12.30 -2.76
CA GLU A 439 6.26 -12.81 -2.72
C GLU A 439 6.35 -14.35 -2.81
N CYS A 440 5.41 -14.97 -3.54
CA CYS A 440 5.38 -16.42 -3.77
C CYS A 440 5.98 -16.78 -5.14
N SER A 441 6.68 -17.90 -5.22
CA SER A 441 7.25 -18.43 -6.46
C SER A 441 6.82 -19.86 -6.71
N VAL A 442 6.50 -20.19 -7.96
CA VAL A 442 6.06 -21.53 -8.36
C VAL A 442 6.89 -22.02 -9.56
N THR A 443 7.30 -23.29 -9.54
CA THR A 443 7.88 -23.97 -10.70
C THR A 443 7.17 -25.30 -10.97
N GLY A 444 7.00 -25.67 -12.24
CA GLY A 444 6.43 -26.97 -12.63
C GLY A 444 5.32 -26.87 -13.67
N LYS A 445 4.42 -27.86 -13.68
CA LYS A 445 3.32 -27.99 -14.63
C LYS A 445 1.98 -27.87 -13.92
N ILE A 446 1.14 -26.95 -14.40
CA ILE A 446 -0.20 -26.72 -13.87
C ILE A 446 -1.17 -26.81 -15.03
N SER A 447 -2.23 -27.59 -14.87
CA SER A 447 -3.20 -27.79 -15.94
C SER A 447 -4.61 -27.97 -15.42
N SER A 448 -5.59 -27.58 -16.23
CA SER A 448 -7.01 -27.80 -15.96
C SER A 448 -7.71 -28.33 -17.21
N ALA A 449 -8.65 -29.26 -17.03
CA ALA A 449 -9.39 -29.85 -18.14
C ALA A 449 -10.87 -30.04 -17.79
N ALA A 450 -11.72 -29.13 -18.31
CA ALA A 450 -13.15 -29.17 -18.06
C ALA A 450 -13.95 -29.74 -19.23
N LYS A 451 -15.13 -30.26 -18.88
CA LYS A 451 -16.12 -30.75 -19.84
C LYS A 451 -17.25 -29.76 -20.06
N LYS A 452 -17.89 -29.29 -18.97
CA LYS A 452 -19.21 -28.61 -18.99
C LYS A 452 -19.22 -27.19 -18.40
N LEU A 453 -18.08 -26.67 -17.96
CA LEU A 453 -17.95 -25.39 -17.28
C LEU A 453 -16.73 -24.64 -17.82
N ASN A 454 -16.65 -23.34 -17.52
CA ASN A 454 -15.42 -22.60 -17.78
C ASN A 454 -14.27 -23.22 -16.99
N THR A 455 -13.09 -23.24 -17.59
CA THR A 455 -11.89 -23.74 -16.94
C THR A 455 -10.85 -22.63 -16.83
N TYR A 456 -10.20 -22.54 -15.68
CA TYR A 456 -9.23 -21.50 -15.37
C TYR A 456 -7.95 -22.14 -14.85
N SER A 457 -6.84 -21.93 -15.56
CA SER A 457 -5.51 -22.38 -15.12
C SER A 457 -4.60 -21.17 -14.90
N GLY A 458 -4.00 -21.09 -13.71
CA GLY A 458 -3.08 -20.05 -13.31
C GLY A 458 -1.82 -20.62 -12.67
N GLY A 459 -0.67 -19.97 -12.82
CA GLY A 459 0.54 -20.38 -12.10
C GLY A 459 0.47 -20.13 -10.60
N ILE A 460 -0.20 -19.05 -10.17
CA ILE A 460 -0.37 -18.69 -8.76
C ILE A 460 -1.79 -19.03 -8.28
N ALA A 461 -2.79 -18.48 -8.96
CA ALA A 461 -4.20 -18.70 -8.60
C ALA A 461 -5.04 -19.02 -9.84
N GLY A 462 -5.96 -19.99 -9.79
CA GLY A 462 -6.84 -20.25 -10.93
C GLY A 462 -7.78 -19.06 -11.20
N GLU A 463 -8.46 -18.58 -10.17
CA GLU A 463 -9.27 -17.35 -10.19
C GLU A 463 -8.81 -16.39 -9.09
N ASN A 464 -8.63 -15.11 -9.42
CA ASN A 464 -8.25 -14.07 -8.46
C ASN A 464 -9.33 -13.00 -8.29
N LYS A 465 -9.79 -12.82 -7.06
CA LYS A 465 -10.68 -11.74 -6.61
C LYS A 465 -10.01 -10.82 -5.58
N GLY A 466 -8.87 -11.24 -5.03
CA GLY A 466 -8.07 -10.49 -4.06
C GLY A 466 -6.83 -9.83 -4.68
N ASN A 467 -5.73 -9.83 -3.94
CA ASN A 467 -4.47 -9.21 -4.35
C ASN A 467 -3.39 -10.27 -4.61
N ILE A 468 -2.72 -10.20 -5.76
CA ILE A 468 -1.52 -10.97 -6.04
C ILE A 468 -0.39 -9.98 -6.35
N THR A 469 0.65 -9.98 -5.52
CA THR A 469 1.74 -9.00 -5.62
C THR A 469 3.11 -9.65 -5.58
N LYS A 470 4.05 -9.20 -6.44
CA LYS A 470 5.44 -9.68 -6.44
C LYS A 470 5.60 -11.21 -6.55
N CYS A 471 4.68 -11.87 -7.24
CA CYS A 471 4.73 -13.32 -7.43
C CYS A 471 5.40 -13.70 -8.75
N SER A 472 6.01 -14.89 -8.80
CA SER A 472 6.70 -15.37 -9.99
C SER A 472 6.35 -16.82 -10.34
N ILE A 473 6.30 -17.12 -11.64
CA ILE A 473 6.12 -18.49 -12.16
C ILE A 473 7.22 -18.81 -13.18
N ASN A 474 7.73 -20.03 -13.12
CA ASN A 474 8.53 -20.63 -14.19
C ASN A 474 8.01 -22.04 -14.49
N GLY A 475 7.21 -22.19 -15.54
CA GLY A 475 6.53 -23.46 -15.76
C GLY A 475 5.66 -23.55 -17.00
N ILE A 476 4.90 -24.64 -17.09
CA ILE A 476 3.95 -24.91 -18.16
C ILE A 476 2.54 -24.83 -17.58
N ILE A 477 1.73 -23.90 -18.09
CA ILE A 477 0.34 -23.68 -17.68
C ILE A 477 -0.57 -24.01 -18.85
N SER A 478 -1.50 -24.96 -18.69
CA SER A 478 -2.43 -25.30 -19.78
C SER A 478 -3.87 -25.51 -19.36
N SER A 479 -4.81 -25.02 -20.16
CA SER A 479 -6.25 -25.21 -19.94
C SER A 479 -6.91 -25.86 -21.16
N VAL A 480 -7.66 -26.95 -20.98
CA VAL A 480 -8.28 -27.67 -22.10
C VAL A 480 -9.79 -27.82 -21.89
N LEU A 481 -10.58 -27.46 -22.90
CA LEU A 481 -12.02 -27.71 -22.93
C LEU A 481 -12.33 -28.84 -23.91
N THR A 482 -13.09 -29.86 -23.47
CA THR A 482 -13.25 -31.12 -24.23
C THR A 482 -14.65 -31.39 -24.82
N GLU A 483 -15.76 -30.88 -24.26
CA GLU A 483 -17.09 -31.39 -24.64
C GLU A 483 -18.21 -30.34 -24.93
N TYR A 484 -18.36 -29.25 -24.16
CA TYR A 484 -19.68 -28.57 -24.05
C TYR A 484 -19.81 -27.15 -24.65
N TYR A 485 -21.06 -26.66 -24.68
CA TYR A 485 -21.52 -25.40 -25.28
C TYR A 485 -21.45 -24.20 -24.31
N SER A 486 -21.08 -23.03 -24.85
CA SER A 486 -21.01 -21.70 -24.18
C SER A 486 -20.08 -21.63 -22.96
N VAL A 487 -18.97 -22.34 -23.02
CA VAL A 487 -17.93 -22.34 -21.98
C VAL A 487 -16.57 -22.11 -22.60
N SER A 488 -15.64 -21.54 -21.84
CA SER A 488 -14.35 -21.08 -22.35
C SER A 488 -13.20 -21.64 -21.50
N SER A 489 -12.06 -21.84 -22.15
CA SER A 489 -10.80 -22.21 -21.50
C SER A 489 -9.92 -20.98 -21.36
N TYR A 490 -9.46 -20.72 -20.14
CA TYR A 490 -8.63 -19.57 -19.81
C TYR A 490 -7.34 -20.04 -19.14
N SER A 491 -6.20 -19.68 -19.71
CA SER A 491 -4.89 -19.96 -19.16
C SER A 491 -4.12 -18.66 -18.96
N GLY A 492 -3.46 -18.52 -17.81
CA GLY A 492 -2.52 -17.43 -17.61
C GLY A 492 -1.38 -17.77 -16.69
N GLY A 493 -0.25 -17.09 -16.86
CA GLY A 493 0.94 -17.36 -16.05
C GLY A 493 0.72 -17.09 -14.57
N ILE A 494 -0.01 -16.02 -14.21
CA ILE A 494 -0.36 -15.75 -12.81
C ILE A 494 -1.76 -16.27 -12.50
N THR A 495 -2.75 -15.95 -13.35
CA THR A 495 -4.13 -16.36 -13.15
C THR A 495 -4.85 -16.84 -14.40
N GLY A 496 -5.83 -17.74 -14.28
CA GLY A 496 -6.73 -18.03 -15.39
C GLY A 496 -7.75 -16.89 -15.60
N LYS A 497 -8.37 -16.45 -14.50
CA LYS A 497 -9.27 -15.28 -14.47
C LYS A 497 -8.86 -14.30 -13.38
N ASN A 498 -8.76 -13.02 -13.72
CA ASN A 498 -8.49 -11.93 -12.79
C ASN A 498 -9.69 -10.99 -12.68
N ILE A 499 -10.15 -10.75 -11.46
CA ILE A 499 -11.16 -9.74 -11.08
C ILE A 499 -10.54 -8.73 -10.10
N GLY A 500 -9.54 -9.16 -9.32
CA GLY A 500 -8.83 -8.35 -8.34
C GLY A 500 -7.62 -7.61 -8.91
N ASN A 501 -6.57 -7.49 -8.11
CA ASN A 501 -5.34 -6.77 -8.46
C ASN A 501 -4.16 -7.74 -8.67
N ILE A 502 -3.41 -7.54 -9.76
CA ILE A 502 -2.14 -8.20 -10.02
C ILE A 502 -1.07 -7.14 -10.22
N ASP A 503 -0.03 -7.19 -9.40
CA ASP A 503 0.96 -6.13 -9.32
C ASP A 503 2.38 -6.70 -9.19
N HIS A 504 3.35 -6.14 -9.90
CA HIS A 504 4.78 -6.53 -9.82
C HIS A 504 5.08 -8.03 -10.09
N CYS A 505 4.27 -8.72 -10.90
CA CYS A 505 4.43 -10.16 -11.12
C CYS A 505 5.29 -10.49 -12.36
N SER A 506 5.98 -11.64 -12.33
CA SER A 506 6.84 -12.09 -13.43
C SER A 506 6.53 -13.51 -13.90
N VAL A 507 6.48 -13.72 -15.22
CA VAL A 507 6.13 -15.01 -15.82
C VAL A 507 7.21 -15.49 -16.78
N ILE A 508 7.65 -16.73 -16.62
CA ILE A 508 8.55 -17.45 -17.52
C ILE A 508 7.92 -18.81 -17.86
N GLY A 509 8.04 -19.24 -19.11
CA GLY A 509 7.65 -20.59 -19.53
C GLY A 509 6.64 -20.63 -20.66
N GLU A 510 5.70 -21.57 -20.61
CA GLU A 510 4.74 -21.84 -21.68
C GLU A 510 3.30 -21.77 -21.16
N ILE A 511 2.45 -21.00 -21.82
CA ILE A 511 1.04 -20.84 -21.47
C ILE A 511 0.20 -21.25 -22.68
N SER A 512 -0.70 -22.20 -22.50
CA SER A 512 -1.61 -22.62 -23.56
C SER A 512 -3.07 -22.79 -23.14
N SER A 513 -3.98 -22.51 -24.08
CA SER A 513 -5.40 -22.79 -23.94
C SER A 513 -5.91 -23.50 -25.18
N GLU A 514 -6.65 -24.58 -24.98
CA GLU A 514 -7.24 -25.37 -26.06
C GLU A 514 -8.76 -25.47 -25.88
N SER A 515 -9.50 -25.34 -26.98
CA SER A 515 -10.94 -25.60 -27.04
C SER A 515 -11.26 -26.60 -28.15
N ASN A 516 -11.57 -27.83 -27.73
CA ASN A 516 -11.93 -28.94 -28.60
C ASN A 516 -13.44 -29.08 -28.83
N ALA A 517 -14.25 -28.13 -28.35
CA ALA A 517 -15.71 -28.16 -28.49
C ALA A 517 -16.17 -28.11 -29.96
N GLN A 518 -17.05 -29.03 -30.35
CA GLN A 518 -17.54 -29.21 -31.72
C GLN A 518 -19.00 -28.73 -31.84
N ASN A 519 -19.26 -27.44 -32.11
CA ASN A 519 -20.47 -26.99 -32.83
C ASN A 519 -20.54 -25.48 -33.14
N LEU A 520 -21.14 -25.14 -34.29
CA LEU A 520 -21.12 -23.80 -34.94
C LEU A 520 -22.17 -22.78 -34.46
N SER A 521 -23.07 -23.11 -33.52
CA SER A 521 -24.28 -22.31 -33.27
C SER A 521 -24.19 -21.29 -32.11
N SER A 522 -23.08 -21.20 -31.38
CA SER A 522 -22.91 -20.20 -30.31
C SER A 522 -21.50 -19.57 -30.33
N PRO A 523 -21.37 -18.23 -30.48
CA PRO A 523 -20.07 -17.53 -30.54
C PRO A 523 -19.33 -17.42 -29.19
N ARG A 524 -19.70 -18.21 -28.18
CA ARG A 524 -19.25 -18.04 -26.78
C ARG A 524 -18.20 -19.05 -26.29
N ASN A 525 -17.77 -19.98 -27.13
CA ASN A 525 -16.68 -20.89 -26.78
C ASN A 525 -15.35 -20.23 -27.14
N LEU A 526 -14.54 -19.87 -26.16
CA LEU A 526 -13.28 -19.17 -26.39
C LEU A 526 -12.13 -19.95 -25.78
N ALA A 527 -11.02 -20.05 -26.51
CA ALA A 527 -9.73 -20.44 -25.94
C ALA A 527 -8.89 -19.18 -25.74
N CYS A 528 -8.56 -18.85 -24.49
CA CYS A 528 -7.98 -17.56 -24.12
C CYS A 528 -6.70 -17.73 -23.30
N SER A 529 -5.55 -17.40 -23.88
CA SER A 529 -4.27 -17.43 -23.18
C SER A 529 -3.71 -16.03 -22.98
N GLY A 530 -3.27 -15.74 -21.76
CA GLY A 530 -2.55 -14.51 -21.43
C GLY A 530 -1.24 -14.81 -20.72
N GLY A 531 -0.19 -14.02 -20.94
CA GLY A 531 1.03 -14.19 -20.16
C GLY A 531 0.78 -13.99 -18.66
N ILE A 532 -0.03 -13.01 -18.26
CA ILE A 532 -0.45 -12.81 -16.87
C ILE A 532 -1.81 -13.46 -16.60
N THR A 533 -2.82 -13.17 -17.42
CA THR A 533 -4.17 -13.71 -17.21
C THR A 533 -4.92 -14.09 -18.48
N GLY A 534 -5.62 -15.24 -18.50
CA GLY A 534 -6.46 -15.62 -19.65
C GLY A 534 -7.61 -14.64 -19.87
N SER A 535 -8.31 -14.24 -18.79
CA SER A 535 -9.35 -13.22 -18.80
C SER A 535 -9.11 -12.17 -17.71
N ASN A 536 -9.25 -10.89 -18.06
CA ASN A 536 -9.08 -9.77 -17.14
C ASN A 536 -10.38 -8.96 -16.99
N GLU A 537 -10.82 -8.82 -15.76
CA GLU A 537 -11.85 -7.91 -15.27
C GLU A 537 -11.31 -7.04 -14.12
N GLY A 538 -9.99 -7.10 -13.84
CA GLY A 538 -9.32 -6.42 -12.73
C GLY A 538 -8.16 -5.52 -13.18
N ILE A 539 -7.29 -5.13 -12.24
CA ILE A 539 -6.13 -4.28 -12.52
C ILE A 539 -4.88 -5.14 -12.69
N ILE A 540 -4.09 -4.84 -13.72
CA ILE A 540 -2.76 -5.42 -13.94
C ILE A 540 -1.74 -4.29 -14.05
N HIS A 541 -0.73 -4.32 -13.19
CA HIS A 541 0.24 -3.25 -13.10
C HIS A 541 1.67 -3.80 -12.94
N LYS A 542 2.63 -3.16 -13.61
CA LYS A 542 4.08 -3.44 -13.45
C LYS A 542 4.49 -4.91 -13.62
N CYS A 543 3.90 -5.60 -14.59
CA CYS A 543 4.14 -7.02 -14.81
C CYS A 543 5.13 -7.30 -15.97
N LEU A 544 5.91 -8.37 -15.83
CA LEU A 544 6.91 -8.81 -16.81
C LEU A 544 6.61 -10.23 -17.31
N VAL A 545 6.52 -10.40 -18.63
CA VAL A 545 6.28 -11.71 -19.27
C VAL A 545 7.44 -12.07 -20.19
N LYS A 546 8.00 -13.27 -20.00
CA LYS A 546 9.01 -13.91 -20.85
C LYS A 546 8.56 -15.33 -21.19
N ALA A 547 7.52 -15.47 -22.02
CA ALA A 547 6.84 -16.74 -22.20
C ALA A 547 6.33 -16.97 -23.62
N GLN A 548 6.20 -18.25 -23.99
CA GLN A 548 5.47 -18.65 -25.18
C GLN A 548 3.99 -18.81 -24.84
N ILE A 549 3.12 -18.19 -25.63
CA ILE A 549 1.68 -18.11 -25.37
C ILE A 549 0.94 -18.62 -26.60
N SER A 550 0.10 -19.63 -26.44
CA SER A 550 -0.63 -20.24 -27.56
C SER A 550 -2.10 -20.50 -27.23
N SER A 551 -3.01 -20.16 -28.15
CA SER A 551 -4.42 -20.52 -28.00
C SER A 551 -4.92 -21.23 -29.23
N GLU A 552 -5.49 -22.41 -29.06
CA GLU A 552 -6.00 -23.23 -30.15
C GLU A 552 -7.47 -23.54 -29.96
N SER A 553 -8.23 -23.45 -31.06
CA SER A 553 -9.65 -23.79 -31.05
C SER A 553 -10.06 -24.41 -32.38
N ASN A 554 -10.73 -25.57 -32.33
CA ASN A 554 -11.10 -26.32 -33.53
C ASN A 554 -12.22 -25.64 -34.34
N GLU A 555 -13.22 -25.08 -33.66
CA GLU A 555 -14.42 -24.52 -34.30
C GLU A 555 -14.83 -23.13 -33.79
N CYS A 556 -14.20 -22.62 -32.73
CA CYS A 556 -14.59 -21.38 -32.03
C CYS A 556 -13.46 -20.33 -32.04
N GLY A 557 -13.66 -19.15 -31.44
CA GLY A 557 -12.63 -18.10 -31.39
C GLY A 557 -11.46 -18.46 -30.47
N SER A 558 -10.24 -18.09 -30.85
CA SER A 558 -9.07 -18.18 -29.97
C SER A 558 -8.41 -16.81 -29.80
N TYR A 559 -8.01 -16.49 -28.58
CA TYR A 559 -7.45 -15.20 -28.19
C TYR A 559 -6.15 -15.39 -27.41
N SER A 560 -5.05 -14.92 -27.96
CA SER A 560 -3.77 -14.92 -27.26
C SER A 560 -3.29 -13.50 -27.06
N GLY A 561 -2.85 -13.18 -25.85
CA GLY A 561 -2.26 -11.89 -25.51
C GLY A 561 -1.01 -12.04 -24.66
N GLY A 562 -0.01 -11.18 -24.87
CA GLY A 562 1.20 -11.19 -24.06
C GLY A 562 0.96 -10.95 -22.56
N ILE A 563 -0.04 -10.16 -22.20
CA ILE A 563 -0.50 -9.94 -20.82
C ILE A 563 -1.86 -10.60 -20.60
N SER A 564 -2.84 -10.34 -21.47
CA SER A 564 -4.18 -10.92 -21.31
C SER A 564 -4.79 -11.44 -22.60
N GLY A 565 -5.39 -12.64 -22.58
CA GLY A 565 -6.14 -13.14 -23.74
C GLY A 565 -7.34 -12.24 -24.05
N TYR A 566 -8.18 -12.01 -23.04
CA TYR A 566 -9.40 -11.20 -23.15
C TYR A 566 -9.47 -10.17 -22.00
N ASP A 567 -9.41 -8.88 -22.32
CA ASP A 567 -9.56 -7.79 -21.34
C ASP A 567 -10.95 -7.12 -21.44
N ASN A 568 -11.70 -7.08 -20.33
CA ASN A 568 -13.12 -6.73 -20.31
C ASN A 568 -13.46 -5.29 -19.88
N THR A 569 -12.75 -4.69 -18.93
CA THR A 569 -13.27 -3.45 -18.31
C THR A 569 -12.25 -2.53 -17.63
N ASN A 570 -11.07 -3.02 -17.24
CA ASN A 570 -10.20 -2.31 -16.29
C ASN A 570 -8.90 -1.80 -16.92
N LYS A 571 -7.76 -1.87 -16.22
CA LYS A 571 -6.52 -1.21 -16.61
C LYS A 571 -5.37 -2.20 -16.63
N ILE A 572 -4.66 -2.25 -17.75
CA ILE A 572 -3.36 -2.88 -17.90
C ILE A 572 -2.35 -1.75 -18.05
N SER A 573 -1.36 -1.69 -17.17
CA SER A 573 -0.38 -0.62 -17.23
C SER A 573 1.02 -1.01 -16.85
N GLU A 574 1.99 -0.36 -17.50
CA GLU A 574 3.41 -0.48 -17.15
C GLU A 574 3.93 -1.91 -17.28
N CYS A 575 3.42 -2.62 -18.29
CA CYS A 575 3.73 -4.03 -18.51
C CYS A 575 4.69 -4.23 -19.69
N SER A 576 5.49 -5.29 -19.58
CA SER A 576 6.49 -5.69 -20.56
C SER A 576 6.28 -7.12 -21.01
N VAL A 577 6.31 -7.34 -22.32
CA VAL A 577 6.16 -8.68 -22.93
C VAL A 577 7.34 -9.03 -23.82
N SER A 578 7.85 -10.24 -23.64
CA SER A 578 8.81 -10.91 -24.50
C SER A 578 8.41 -12.38 -24.69
N GLY A 579 8.62 -12.91 -25.90
CA GLY A 579 8.23 -14.28 -26.27
C GLY A 579 7.12 -14.34 -27.33
N ASP A 580 6.94 -15.53 -27.88
CA ASP A 580 6.06 -15.78 -29.04
C ASP A 580 4.61 -15.94 -28.62
N ILE A 581 3.70 -15.29 -29.35
CA ILE A 581 2.27 -15.27 -29.08
C ILE A 581 1.55 -15.79 -30.31
N SER A 582 0.82 -16.89 -30.18
CA SER A 582 0.19 -17.55 -31.31
C SER A 582 -1.29 -17.87 -31.05
N SER A 583 -2.11 -17.76 -32.08
CA SER A 583 -3.51 -18.19 -32.03
C SER A 583 -3.86 -19.00 -33.27
N ILE A 584 -4.46 -20.17 -33.07
CA ILE A 584 -4.72 -21.15 -34.14
C ILE A 584 -6.22 -21.45 -34.18
N THR A 585 -6.86 -21.28 -35.35
CA THR A 585 -8.26 -21.65 -35.61
C THR A 585 -8.45 -22.32 -36.98
N PRO A 586 -8.49 -23.66 -37.08
CA PRO A 586 -8.54 -24.35 -38.38
C PRO A 586 -9.82 -24.11 -39.21
N ARG A 587 -10.95 -23.69 -38.61
CA ARG A 587 -12.28 -23.59 -39.28
C ARG A 587 -13.03 -22.30 -38.94
N LYS A 588 -13.68 -21.67 -39.95
CA LYS A 588 -14.73 -20.60 -39.98
C LYS A 588 -14.74 -19.42 -38.97
N ASN A 589 -13.93 -19.41 -37.91
CA ASN A 589 -13.87 -18.42 -36.85
C ASN A 589 -12.50 -17.73 -36.77
N SER A 590 -12.44 -16.60 -36.07
CA SER A 590 -11.26 -15.74 -35.99
C SER A 590 -10.27 -16.20 -34.92
N GLY A 591 -9.02 -16.42 -35.30
CA GLY A 591 -7.88 -16.56 -34.39
C GLY A 591 -7.20 -15.20 -34.19
N ASN A 592 -7.04 -14.78 -32.94
CA ASN A 592 -6.66 -13.43 -32.58
C ASN A 592 -5.43 -13.42 -31.66
N SER A 593 -4.25 -13.15 -32.22
CA SER A 593 -3.00 -12.96 -31.47
C SER A 593 -2.60 -11.48 -31.33
N GLY A 594 -2.59 -10.95 -30.11
CA GLY A 594 -2.14 -9.59 -29.81
C GLY A 594 -0.89 -9.55 -28.93
N GLY A 595 -0.03 -8.56 -29.14
CA GLY A 595 1.21 -8.41 -28.37
C GLY A 595 1.02 -8.20 -26.87
N ILE A 596 0.00 -7.44 -26.47
CA ILE A 596 -0.37 -7.22 -25.06
C ILE A 596 -1.70 -7.90 -24.75
N THR A 597 -2.72 -7.70 -25.59
CA THR A 597 -4.03 -8.32 -25.42
C THR A 597 -4.59 -8.93 -26.70
N GLY A 598 -5.32 -10.04 -26.63
CA GLY A 598 -6.07 -10.53 -27.80
C GLY A 598 -7.25 -9.60 -28.15
N ILE A 599 -8.07 -9.28 -27.15
CA ILE A 599 -9.14 -8.28 -27.21
C ILE A 599 -8.97 -7.29 -26.06
N ASN A 600 -9.17 -6.00 -26.32
CA ASN A 600 -9.15 -4.94 -25.31
C ASN A 600 -10.49 -4.19 -25.24
N ASN A 601 -11.17 -4.27 -24.10
CA ASN A 601 -12.31 -3.41 -23.75
C ASN A 601 -11.93 -2.38 -22.66
N GLY A 602 -10.78 -2.53 -22.00
CA GLY A 602 -10.28 -1.64 -20.95
C GLY A 602 -9.26 -0.62 -21.44
N THR A 603 -8.38 -0.18 -20.53
CA THR A 603 -7.30 0.78 -20.81
C THR A 603 -5.95 0.10 -20.75
N ILE A 604 -5.21 0.13 -21.87
CA ILE A 604 -3.81 -0.24 -21.96
C ILE A 604 -2.99 1.04 -21.93
N LEU A 605 -2.11 1.18 -20.95
CA LEU A 605 -1.33 2.40 -20.73
C LEU A 605 0.14 2.07 -20.49
N ASN A 606 1.04 2.74 -21.21
CA ASN A 606 2.48 2.61 -20.99
C ASN A 606 2.92 1.14 -21.06
N CYS A 607 2.57 0.39 -22.09
CA CYS A 607 3.01 -1.00 -22.25
C CYS A 607 3.96 -1.12 -23.44
N TYR A 608 4.88 -2.10 -23.40
CA TYR A 608 5.67 -2.43 -24.59
C TYR A 608 5.76 -3.91 -24.89
N LEU A 609 5.82 -4.20 -26.20
CA LEU A 609 6.17 -5.49 -26.77
C LEU A 609 7.62 -5.46 -27.23
N SER A 610 8.45 -6.36 -26.73
CA SER A 610 9.89 -6.41 -27.02
C SER A 610 10.23 -7.03 -28.38
N GLU A 611 11.48 -6.88 -28.81
CA GLU A 611 12.00 -7.47 -30.06
C GLU A 611 12.07 -9.00 -30.06
N ALA A 612 12.05 -9.63 -28.88
CA ALA A 612 12.08 -11.08 -28.74
C ALA A 612 10.70 -11.72 -28.92
N SER A 613 9.69 -10.93 -29.29
CA SER A 613 8.34 -11.41 -29.52
C SER A 613 8.01 -11.56 -30.99
N SER A 614 7.12 -12.50 -31.30
CA SER A 614 6.40 -12.57 -32.56
C SER A 614 4.91 -12.82 -32.27
N SER A 615 4.03 -12.24 -33.07
CA SER A 615 2.58 -12.47 -32.95
C SER A 615 2.05 -13.12 -34.21
N LYS A 616 1.55 -14.35 -34.09
CA LYS A 616 1.15 -15.20 -35.23
C LYS A 616 -0.30 -15.65 -35.09
N SER A 617 -1.05 -15.57 -36.18
CA SER A 617 -2.39 -16.18 -36.27
C SER A 617 -2.48 -17.07 -37.50
N SER A 618 -2.98 -18.30 -37.34
CA SER A 618 -3.17 -19.29 -38.41
C SER A 618 -4.60 -19.84 -38.40
N GLY A 619 -5.23 -20.02 -39.59
CA GLY A 619 -6.65 -20.37 -39.67
C GLY A 619 -7.46 -19.87 -40.88
N TYR A 620 -8.79 -19.75 -40.77
CA TYR A 620 -9.67 -19.25 -41.86
C TYR A 620 -9.78 -17.72 -41.90
N ILE A 621 -9.92 -17.05 -40.74
CA ILE A 621 -9.89 -15.58 -40.58
C ILE A 621 -8.83 -15.27 -39.52
N ARG A 622 -7.78 -14.51 -39.89
CA ARG A 622 -6.57 -14.37 -39.05
C ARG A 622 -6.25 -12.90 -38.80
N PHE A 623 -6.34 -12.47 -37.56
CA PHE A 623 -5.93 -11.13 -37.15
C PHE A 623 -4.73 -11.24 -36.21
N SER A 624 -3.76 -10.36 -36.40
CA SER A 624 -2.61 -10.22 -35.51
C SER A 624 -2.35 -8.75 -35.25
N GLY A 625 -2.07 -8.37 -34.00
CA GLY A 625 -1.87 -6.97 -33.61
C GLY A 625 -0.65 -6.80 -32.71
N GLY A 626 0.12 -5.74 -32.88
CA GLY A 626 1.32 -5.51 -32.06
C GLY A 626 1.03 -5.13 -30.61
N ILE A 627 -0.14 -4.54 -30.32
CA ILE A 627 -0.64 -4.34 -28.94
C ILE A 627 -1.93 -5.13 -28.73
N SER A 628 -2.94 -4.88 -29.56
CA SER A 628 -4.22 -5.59 -29.49
C SER A 628 -4.78 -5.85 -30.87
N ILE A 629 -5.76 -6.74 -31.02
CA ILE A 629 -6.48 -6.86 -32.29
C ILE A 629 -7.73 -6.01 -32.25
N ASN A 630 -8.72 -6.40 -31.45
CA ASN A 630 -9.95 -5.62 -31.34
C ASN A 630 -9.83 -4.70 -30.14
N ASN A 631 -9.84 -3.39 -30.40
CA ASN A 631 -9.85 -2.38 -29.36
C ASN A 631 -11.22 -1.70 -29.28
N TYR A 632 -11.92 -1.90 -28.18
CA TYR A 632 -13.15 -1.20 -27.81
C TYR A 632 -12.92 -0.23 -26.64
N GLY A 633 -11.72 -0.22 -26.05
CA GLY A 633 -11.33 0.67 -24.97
C GLY A 633 -10.24 1.67 -25.40
N LYS A 634 -9.23 1.90 -24.54
CA LYS A 634 -8.15 2.88 -24.78
C LYS A 634 -6.78 2.21 -24.88
N ILE A 635 -5.96 2.63 -25.83
CA ILE A 635 -4.54 2.27 -25.90
C ILE A 635 -3.72 3.55 -25.96
N LEU A 636 -2.90 3.78 -24.94
CA LEU A 636 -2.23 5.05 -24.69
C LEU A 636 -0.73 4.82 -24.42
N ASN A 637 0.13 5.62 -25.05
CA ASN A 637 1.58 5.64 -24.78
C ASN A 637 2.25 4.25 -24.87
N CYS A 638 1.80 3.40 -25.78
CA CYS A 638 2.36 2.06 -25.96
C CYS A 638 3.35 2.02 -27.12
N ILE A 639 4.29 1.07 -27.06
CA ILE A 639 5.27 0.89 -28.14
C ILE A 639 5.49 -0.58 -28.51
N VAL A 640 5.58 -0.83 -29.83
CA VAL A 640 5.82 -2.16 -30.40
C VAL A 640 7.22 -2.22 -31.00
N LEU A 641 8.06 -3.06 -30.41
CA LEU A 641 9.43 -3.34 -30.86
C LEU A 641 9.59 -4.72 -31.49
N SER A 642 8.51 -5.50 -31.62
CA SER A 642 8.54 -6.86 -32.18
C SER A 642 9.23 -6.92 -33.55
N LYS A 643 9.89 -8.06 -33.83
CA LYS A 643 10.52 -8.31 -35.14
C LYS A 643 9.48 -8.54 -36.23
N SER A 644 8.45 -9.34 -35.93
CA SER A 644 7.44 -9.68 -36.92
C SER A 644 6.04 -9.85 -36.34
N ILE A 645 5.05 -9.49 -37.15
CA ILE A 645 3.64 -9.78 -36.93
C ILE A 645 3.10 -10.48 -38.18
N GLU A 646 2.58 -11.69 -38.00
CA GLU A 646 2.17 -12.58 -39.07
C GLU A 646 0.67 -12.87 -38.99
N GLY A 647 -0.08 -12.66 -40.07
CA GLY A 647 -1.52 -12.91 -40.10
C GLY A 647 -2.14 -12.75 -41.48
N HIS A 648 -3.47 -12.80 -41.57
CA HIS A 648 -4.20 -12.47 -42.80
C HIS A 648 -4.47 -10.96 -42.87
N GLN A 649 -4.77 -10.36 -41.72
CA GLN A 649 -4.88 -8.91 -41.52
C GLN A 649 -4.05 -8.51 -40.29
N PRO A 650 -2.72 -8.37 -40.45
CA PRO A 650 -1.83 -7.91 -39.40
C PRO A 650 -1.84 -6.38 -39.24
N PHE A 651 -1.75 -5.89 -38.01
CA PHE A 651 -1.70 -4.47 -37.65
C PHE A 651 -0.52 -4.17 -36.73
N ARG A 652 0.12 -3.01 -36.88
CA ARG A 652 1.27 -2.64 -36.04
C ARG A 652 0.86 -2.36 -34.60
N ILE A 653 -0.31 -1.75 -34.37
CA ILE A 653 -0.85 -1.50 -33.03
C ILE A 653 -2.14 -2.29 -32.82
N CYS A 654 -3.20 -1.99 -33.58
CA CYS A 654 -4.47 -2.70 -33.50
C CYS A 654 -5.36 -2.55 -34.73
N ASN A 655 -6.40 -3.40 -34.83
CA ASN A 655 -7.41 -3.32 -35.88
C ASN A 655 -8.45 -2.24 -35.53
N ASP A 656 -8.59 -1.23 -36.39
CA ASP A 656 -9.66 -0.25 -36.34
C ASP A 656 -10.82 -0.71 -37.24
N ASN A 657 -11.65 -1.63 -36.72
CA ASN A 657 -12.83 -2.13 -37.44
C ASN A 657 -13.92 -1.05 -37.50
N ASN A 658 -13.79 -0.12 -38.43
CA ASN A 658 -14.79 0.90 -38.76
C ASN A 658 -16.06 0.31 -39.45
N ARG A 659 -16.54 -0.85 -38.99
CA ARG A 659 -17.79 -1.51 -39.43
C ARG A 659 -18.75 -1.62 -38.25
N GLY A 660 -19.24 -0.47 -37.81
CA GLY A 660 -20.41 -0.32 -36.93
C GLY A 660 -20.07 -0.24 -35.43
N ASN A 661 -19.95 0.99 -34.92
CA ASN A 661 -19.96 1.37 -33.49
C ASN A 661 -18.77 0.95 -32.59
N SER A 662 -17.52 0.88 -33.07
CA SER A 662 -16.36 0.77 -32.15
C SER A 662 -15.66 2.13 -31.94
N GLU A 663 -15.84 2.71 -30.75
CA GLU A 663 -15.30 4.00 -30.26
C GLU A 663 -13.94 3.86 -29.53
N GLY A 664 -13.07 2.96 -29.97
CA GLY A 664 -11.78 2.73 -29.29
C GLY A 664 -10.82 3.93 -29.44
N ILE A 665 -10.21 4.41 -28.35
CA ILE A 665 -9.30 5.57 -28.36
C ILE A 665 -7.85 5.11 -28.48
N LEU A 666 -7.12 5.65 -29.45
CA LEU A 666 -5.70 5.39 -29.66
C LEU A 666 -4.93 6.70 -29.56
N GLU A 667 -4.01 6.82 -28.61
CA GLU A 667 -3.23 8.04 -28.42
C GLU A 667 -1.76 7.74 -28.17
N ASN A 668 -0.89 8.46 -28.86
CA ASN A 668 0.56 8.46 -28.62
C ASN A 668 1.22 7.06 -28.64
N ASN A 669 0.77 6.19 -29.55
CA ASN A 669 1.34 4.85 -29.72
C ASN A 669 2.38 4.82 -30.84
N TYR A 670 3.43 4.01 -30.67
CA TYR A 670 4.56 3.90 -31.60
C TYR A 670 4.84 2.46 -32.02
N ALA A 671 5.41 2.29 -33.19
CA ALA A 671 5.94 1.01 -33.64
C ALA A 671 7.25 1.23 -34.40
N ILE A 672 8.20 0.29 -34.30
CA ILE A 672 9.47 0.41 -35.01
C ILE A 672 9.27 0.32 -36.52
N ASP A 673 10.01 1.13 -37.27
CA ASP A 673 10.00 1.18 -38.73
C ASP A 673 10.46 -0.14 -39.38
N SER A 674 11.33 -0.88 -38.70
CA SER A 674 11.84 -2.19 -39.12
C SER A 674 10.89 -3.37 -38.85
N LEU A 675 9.71 -3.13 -38.27
CA LEU A 675 8.74 -4.18 -37.97
C LEU A 675 8.24 -4.83 -39.27
N GLU A 676 8.46 -6.15 -39.40
CA GLU A 676 8.00 -6.91 -40.56
C GLU A 676 6.54 -7.34 -40.39
N ILE A 677 5.74 -7.11 -41.42
CA ILE A 677 4.32 -7.44 -41.43
C ILE A 677 4.04 -8.41 -42.58
N TYR A 678 3.66 -9.64 -42.25
CA TYR A 678 3.43 -10.69 -43.24
C TYR A 678 1.94 -10.99 -43.43
N LYS A 679 1.47 -10.83 -44.67
CA LYS A 679 0.14 -11.26 -45.11
C LYS A 679 0.23 -12.62 -45.78
N GLY A 680 -0.57 -13.59 -45.33
CA GLY A 680 -0.57 -14.93 -45.91
C GLY A 680 -0.96 -15.05 -47.41
N TYR A 681 -1.48 -13.99 -48.06
CA TYR A 681 -1.98 -14.07 -49.45
C TYR A 681 -1.73 -12.82 -50.36
N SER A 682 -1.15 -11.70 -49.90
CA SER A 682 -0.67 -10.62 -50.79
C SER A 682 0.34 -9.68 -50.10
N THR A 683 1.37 -9.24 -50.81
CA THR A 683 2.43 -8.33 -50.32
C THR A 683 2.14 -6.85 -50.64
N GLU A 684 0.88 -6.41 -50.55
CA GLU A 684 0.60 -4.97 -50.69
C GLU A 684 0.95 -4.25 -49.40
N ASP A 685 1.80 -3.22 -49.51
CA ASP A 685 2.26 -2.36 -48.43
C ASP A 685 1.06 -1.86 -47.61
N ILE A 686 0.91 -2.40 -46.40
CA ILE A 686 0.10 -1.74 -45.36
C ILE A 686 0.89 -0.50 -45.02
N ASP A 687 0.34 0.65 -45.40
CA ASP A 687 0.93 1.98 -45.29
C ASP A 687 1.80 2.10 -44.02
N LYS A 688 3.13 2.04 -44.22
CA LYS A 688 4.13 2.27 -43.17
C LYS A 688 4.16 3.75 -42.77
N GLU A 689 3.46 4.59 -43.53
CA GLU A 689 3.24 5.99 -43.22
C GLU A 689 2.30 6.14 -42.01
N SER A 690 2.55 7.17 -41.22
CA SER A 690 1.83 7.48 -39.99
C SER A 690 0.33 7.59 -40.23
N ASN A 691 -0.47 6.63 -39.77
CA ASN A 691 -1.93 6.75 -39.74
C ASN A 691 -2.35 7.51 -38.47
N PRO A 692 -2.78 8.78 -38.57
CA PRO A 692 -3.19 9.58 -37.42
C PRO A 692 -4.42 9.03 -36.68
N ASN A 693 -5.17 8.09 -37.28
CA ASN A 693 -6.29 7.38 -36.63
C ASN A 693 -5.84 6.14 -35.83
N GLY A 694 -4.53 5.89 -35.70
CA GLY A 694 -3.97 5.11 -34.59
C GLY A 694 -3.74 3.61 -34.79
N ALA A 695 -4.34 2.97 -35.79
CA ALA A 695 -4.23 1.50 -36.00
C ALA A 695 -2.77 1.00 -36.23
N ASN A 696 -1.93 1.83 -36.83
CA ASN A 696 -0.53 1.51 -37.15
C ASN A 696 0.51 2.26 -36.30
N GLY A 697 0.05 3.18 -35.43
CA GLY A 697 0.91 4.03 -34.60
C GLY A 697 1.85 4.94 -35.40
N LYS A 698 2.63 5.74 -34.68
CA LYS A 698 3.73 6.53 -35.26
C LYS A 698 4.95 5.63 -35.48
N SER A 699 5.55 5.74 -36.66
CA SER A 699 6.81 5.03 -36.96
C SER A 699 7.98 5.68 -36.23
N VAL A 700 8.83 4.87 -35.59
CA VAL A 700 10.06 5.33 -34.92
C VAL A 700 11.24 4.45 -35.34
N SER A 701 12.40 5.07 -35.55
CA SER A 701 13.64 4.34 -35.82
C SER A 701 14.27 3.83 -34.54
N LYS A 702 14.79 2.60 -34.56
CA LYS A 702 15.45 1.97 -33.41
C LYS A 702 16.57 2.84 -32.80
N ASN A 703 17.29 3.59 -33.63
CA ASN A 703 18.41 4.43 -33.19
C ASN A 703 18.01 5.58 -32.25
N ILE A 704 16.72 5.91 -32.16
CA ILE A 704 16.20 7.03 -31.35
C ILE A 704 15.61 6.51 -30.01
N LEU A 705 15.44 5.19 -29.86
CA LEU A 705 14.92 4.57 -28.65
C LEU A 705 15.95 4.64 -27.51
N THR A 706 15.87 5.75 -26.77
CA THR A 706 16.72 6.05 -25.60
C THR A 706 15.81 6.32 -24.40
N LYS A 707 16.35 6.26 -23.17
CA LYS A 707 15.58 6.61 -21.96
C LYS A 707 14.80 7.93 -22.12
N THR A 708 15.45 8.95 -22.69
CA THR A 708 14.87 10.26 -22.97
C THR A 708 13.66 10.21 -23.89
N PHE A 709 13.64 9.32 -24.89
CA PHE A 709 12.49 9.13 -25.77
C PHE A 709 11.28 8.61 -24.98
N PHE A 710 11.50 7.60 -24.13
CA PHE A 710 10.41 7.05 -23.31
C PHE A 710 9.89 8.09 -22.30
N GLU A 711 10.77 8.86 -21.65
CA GLU A 711 10.39 9.91 -20.70
C GLU A 711 9.65 11.08 -21.37
N ARG A 712 10.17 11.59 -22.50
CA ARG A 712 9.66 12.82 -23.12
C ARG A 712 8.51 12.56 -24.08
N ASP A 713 8.68 11.60 -24.98
CA ASP A 713 7.76 11.37 -26.10
C ASP A 713 6.62 10.42 -25.70
N LEU A 714 6.92 9.38 -24.92
CA LEU A 714 5.91 8.46 -24.38
C LEU A 714 5.40 8.85 -22.99
N LYS A 715 6.03 9.83 -22.31
CA LYS A 715 5.65 10.31 -20.96
C LYS A 715 5.74 9.22 -19.88
N TRP A 716 6.73 8.34 -19.98
CA TRP A 716 6.95 7.28 -19.00
C TRP A 716 7.76 7.79 -17.81
N ASP A 717 7.39 7.37 -16.61
CA ASP A 717 8.06 7.72 -15.36
C ASP A 717 9.11 6.66 -14.98
N PHE A 718 10.40 7.03 -15.06
CA PHE A 718 11.52 6.18 -14.67
C PHE A 718 12.01 6.41 -13.24
N ASP A 719 11.40 7.35 -12.50
CA ASP A 719 11.72 7.56 -11.08
C ASP A 719 10.89 6.62 -10.20
N GLN A 720 9.66 6.31 -10.62
CA GLN A 720 8.73 5.49 -9.83
C GLN A 720 8.32 4.16 -10.48
N ASN A 721 8.26 4.10 -11.81
CA ASN A 721 7.52 3.03 -12.51
C ASN A 721 8.37 2.15 -13.43
N TRP A 722 9.49 2.68 -13.93
CA TRP A 722 10.36 1.98 -14.86
C TRP A 722 11.83 2.09 -14.45
N ASN A 723 12.58 1.01 -14.61
CA ASN A 723 14.03 1.00 -14.60
C ASN A 723 14.55 0.99 -16.04
N TRP A 724 15.69 1.62 -16.30
CA TRP A 724 16.34 1.57 -17.61
C TRP A 724 17.41 0.48 -17.64
N ASP A 725 17.25 -0.52 -18.51
CA ASP A 725 18.30 -1.49 -18.83
C ASP A 725 19.21 -0.88 -19.89
N ALA A 726 20.37 -0.40 -19.45
CA ALA A 726 21.36 0.25 -20.31
C ALA A 726 22.07 -0.72 -21.26
N ASP A 727 22.15 -2.01 -20.91
CA ASP A 727 22.84 -3.01 -21.73
C ASP A 727 22.00 -3.37 -22.95
N ASN A 728 20.69 -3.45 -22.77
CA ASN A 728 19.74 -3.80 -23.82
C ASN A 728 19.01 -2.58 -24.43
N ASN A 729 19.19 -1.38 -23.86
CA ASN A 729 18.47 -0.15 -24.21
C ASN A 729 16.94 -0.31 -24.18
N ILE A 730 16.43 -0.94 -23.13
CA ILE A 730 14.99 -1.18 -22.95
C ILE A 730 14.52 -0.76 -21.56
N PRO A 731 13.26 -0.33 -21.43
CA PRO A 731 12.64 -0.11 -20.13
C PRO A 731 12.24 -1.45 -19.48
N VAL A 732 12.41 -1.59 -18.18
CA VAL A 732 11.99 -2.76 -17.38
C VAL A 732 11.10 -2.27 -16.24
N PRO A 733 9.91 -2.85 -15.99
CA PRO A 733 9.04 -2.35 -14.94
C PRO A 733 9.75 -2.35 -13.57
N SER A 734 9.59 -1.27 -12.81
CA SER A 734 10.17 -1.16 -11.46
C SER A 734 9.67 -2.34 -10.61
N ALA A 735 10.57 -3.09 -9.97
CA ALA A 735 10.26 -4.21 -9.07
C ALA A 735 9.53 -5.45 -9.65
N ALA A 736 9.50 -5.65 -10.99
CA ALA A 736 9.07 -6.92 -11.57
C ALA A 736 10.13 -8.03 -11.36
N GLY A 737 10.12 -8.65 -10.17
CA GLY A 737 10.75 -9.94 -9.86
C GLY A 737 12.28 -10.01 -9.94
N TYR A 738 12.91 -10.22 -8.79
CA TYR A 738 14.14 -11.02 -8.59
C TYR A 738 14.93 -11.41 -9.86
N ASN A 739 16.07 -10.72 -10.08
CA ASN A 739 17.20 -11.09 -10.93
C ASN A 739 16.95 -12.17 -12.00
N SER A 740 16.81 -11.72 -13.24
CA SER A 740 17.11 -12.52 -14.42
C SER A 740 18.56 -13.03 -14.36
N GLY A 741 18.73 -14.32 -14.06
CA GLY A 741 20.01 -15.02 -14.20
C GLY A 741 20.58 -15.52 -12.86
N SER A 742 20.59 -16.85 -12.70
CA SER A 742 21.38 -17.63 -11.74
C SER A 742 21.56 -17.01 -10.35
N TYR A 743 20.69 -17.38 -9.40
CA TYR A 743 21.07 -17.32 -8.00
C TYR A 743 21.10 -18.74 -7.43
N GLU A 744 22.30 -19.29 -7.28
CA GLU A 744 22.57 -20.19 -6.16
C GLU A 744 22.21 -19.43 -4.88
N PRO A 745 21.47 -20.03 -3.94
CA PRO A 745 21.15 -19.35 -2.70
C PRO A 745 22.47 -19.12 -1.96
N LYS A 746 23.01 -17.90 -2.03
CA LYS A 746 23.79 -17.41 -0.90
C LYS A 746 22.85 -17.54 0.29
N LYS A 747 23.16 -18.52 1.16
CA LYS A 747 22.78 -18.51 2.56
C LYS A 747 23.30 -17.21 3.15
N ASN A 748 22.60 -16.11 2.85
CA ASN A 748 22.67 -14.92 3.66
C ASN A 748 21.92 -15.28 4.92
N SER A 749 22.70 -15.82 5.84
CA SER A 749 22.47 -15.66 7.26
C SER A 749 21.89 -14.26 7.52
N VAL A 750 20.77 -14.26 8.23
CA VAL A 750 20.09 -13.08 8.79
C VAL A 750 19.28 -12.25 7.78
N LYS A 751 17.98 -12.56 7.66
CA LYS A 751 16.94 -11.52 7.50
C LYS A 751 15.94 -11.68 8.63
N ILE A 752 16.22 -10.96 9.71
CA ILE A 752 15.42 -10.87 10.94
C ILE A 752 14.23 -9.95 10.66
N SER A 753 13.04 -10.51 10.86
CA SER A 753 11.72 -9.91 11.15
C SER A 753 11.56 -8.38 11.13
N GLN A 754 10.59 -7.90 10.35
CA GLN A 754 9.95 -6.58 10.51
C GLN A 754 8.66 -6.62 11.37
N ASN A 755 8.40 -7.69 12.14
CA ASN A 755 7.15 -7.85 12.93
C ASN A 755 7.01 -6.91 14.14
N LEU A 756 8.10 -6.54 14.82
CA LEU A 756 8.00 -5.83 16.10
C LEU A 756 7.36 -4.43 15.95
N LEU A 757 7.69 -3.72 14.89
CA LEU A 757 7.19 -2.36 14.68
C LEU A 757 5.72 -2.36 14.27
N GLU A 758 5.30 -3.30 13.42
CA GLU A 758 3.91 -3.41 12.94
C GLU A 758 2.95 -3.80 14.07
N GLU A 759 3.35 -4.72 14.94
CA GLU A 759 2.60 -5.10 16.15
C GLU A 759 2.50 -3.93 17.13
N GLN A 760 3.62 -3.25 17.39
CA GLN A 760 3.65 -2.08 18.26
C GLN A 760 2.86 -0.89 17.71
N LEU A 761 2.73 -0.78 16.39
CA LEU A 761 1.91 0.22 15.71
C LEU A 761 0.42 -0.06 15.90
N LYS A 762 -0.03 -1.30 15.64
CA LYS A 762 -1.45 -1.70 15.80
C LYS A 762 -1.95 -1.52 17.23
N GLU A 763 -1.09 -1.72 18.23
CA GLU A 763 -1.46 -1.56 19.64
C GLU A 763 -1.45 -0.11 20.15
N ASN A 764 -0.80 0.80 19.42
CA ASN A 764 -0.64 2.18 19.82
C ASN A 764 -1.84 3.03 19.37
N ILE A 765 -2.66 3.49 20.31
CA ILE A 765 -3.88 4.27 19.99
C ILE A 765 -3.63 5.63 19.33
N TRP A 766 -2.38 6.11 19.36
CA TRP A 766 -1.99 7.42 18.85
C TRP A 766 -1.46 7.41 17.41
N LEU A 767 -1.19 6.21 16.88
CA LEU A 767 -0.71 5.96 15.52
C LEU A 767 -1.73 5.09 14.78
#